data_AF-A0A954ICK8-F1
#
_entry.id   AF-A0A954ICK8-F1
#
_cell.length_a   1.000
_cell.length_b   1.000
_cell.length_c   1.000
_cell.angle_alpha   90.00
_cell.angle_beta   90.00
_cell.angle_gamma   90.00
#
_symmetry.space_group_name_H-M   'P 1'
#
loop_
_entity.id
_entity.type
_entity.pdbx_description
1 polymer ?
#
loop_
_entity_poly.entity_id
_entity_poly.type
_entity_poly.pdbx_seq_one_letter_code
_entity_poly.pdbx_strand_id
1 'polypeptide(L)'
;SVRVNLDIPEDYQSREFRSIGDSVQVPSALTLVIQRSEQIWFIRCLAALSVVIVCWWTRKASLLKRITLAGVAVLLACAAIPLVANIWQPLLDGVLLGLVPGVLIWTAHGFCVVMRRLLPIAVQSAAVRSAALMLVALTVAASDGVAQQANGLKGPQIVVPYNPDEPALRSDRVFVPHDEFIKLYRLAEPNGLPESLQAPITAEVIAAYYRSTAVTDVTNTQQIADFTARYVAVCPDDQMVQITLPIGDVAVGSVTVDGHAGTLLPVRNVPVPVQAEPNQQPAQQQALPQPPISQVGNQAPNGSPMLRAASAAYQVQLQGKGLHTIDLTFRAGITLEGKAGRFELPLLPVAAGTMEFTLPADELDVRINGRTNTFRQDGRVVILPIAGALSTRVSWQPATRKHNAETDIRAESTTALAVGDSSLRWHTTIQAEARQGEFSELDVVIPDNYAVQSVSGPDVAGWTVQNTDQQRSVRLTLQRAVTDKTQVTLQLYASHDFSQERNDLQIPIPQVRGATSDRGTILLLAGSQFQVGGDGITGVTRIDLQDAPLPQGDTLDGNRQRAWRFARHPAEIQVRLSPTADELRIAANHAARMETQRTLWASRYEVDILGTPRGRLDILVPDDFLPLDVQATDLQDWYLSPPAESDPRRILSLQLTGARRGRLQVVIQGQRDRNSDRTQLILDPPELTGTT
;
A
#
# COMPACT_ATOMS: atom_id res chain seq x y z
N SER A 1 -1.97 0.59 12.05
CA SER A 1 -1.59 1.78 11.27
C SER A 1 -2.64 2.85 11.50
N VAL A 2 -2.24 3.99 12.07
CA VAL A 2 -3.17 5.09 12.34
C VAL A 2 -3.50 5.76 11.01
N ARG A 3 -4.72 5.58 10.50
CA ARG A 3 -5.23 6.37 9.36
C ARG A 3 -5.67 7.72 9.90
N VAL A 4 -4.75 8.68 9.95
CA VAL A 4 -5.11 10.08 10.11
C VAL A 4 -5.65 10.52 8.75
N ASN A 5 -6.96 10.74 8.66
CA ASN A 5 -7.56 11.35 7.48
C ASN A 5 -7.31 12.85 7.57
N LEU A 6 -6.19 13.30 7.03
CA LEU A 6 -5.90 14.72 6.91
C LEU A 6 -6.70 15.25 5.71
N ASP A 7 -7.54 16.26 5.93
CA ASP A 7 -8.18 16.97 4.83
C ASP A 7 -7.10 17.53 3.89
N ILE A 8 -7.12 17.07 2.65
CA ILE A 8 -6.18 17.49 1.61
C ILE A 8 -6.74 18.78 1.01
N PRO A 9 -6.02 19.92 1.07
CA PRO A 9 -6.46 21.17 0.45
C PRO A 9 -6.66 21.01 -1.07
N GLU A 10 -7.64 21.72 -1.65
CA GLU A 10 -8.06 21.58 -3.07
C GLU A 10 -6.92 21.78 -4.10
N ASP A 11 -5.84 22.44 -3.69
CA ASP A 11 -4.68 22.82 -4.48
C ASP A 11 -3.58 21.74 -4.57
N TYR A 12 -3.76 20.59 -3.92
CA TYR A 12 -2.83 19.45 -3.97
C TYR A 12 -3.33 18.36 -4.92
N GLN A 13 -2.42 17.79 -5.73
CA GLN A 13 -2.76 16.63 -6.56
C GLN A 13 -2.45 15.34 -5.81
N SER A 14 -3.48 14.54 -5.54
CA SER A 14 -3.31 13.17 -5.06
C SER A 14 -3.01 12.24 -6.24
N ARG A 15 -1.98 11.40 -6.10
CA ARG A 15 -1.72 10.29 -6.99
C ARG A 15 -1.63 9.01 -6.19
N GLU A 16 -2.44 8.03 -6.57
CA GLU A 16 -2.48 6.72 -5.95
C GLU A 16 -1.56 5.78 -6.73
N PHE A 17 -0.52 5.27 -6.06
CA PHE A 17 0.36 4.26 -6.62
C PHE A 17 0.03 2.91 -6.00
N ARG A 18 -0.24 1.92 -6.87
CA ARG A 18 -0.47 0.53 -6.47
C ARG A 18 0.75 -0.30 -6.84
N SER A 19 1.35 -0.95 -5.85
CA SER A 19 2.43 -1.91 -6.05
C SER A 19 1.87 -3.17 -6.74
N ILE A 20 2.53 -3.63 -7.81
CA ILE A 20 2.10 -4.80 -8.61
C ILE A 20 2.62 -6.12 -8.00
N GLY A 21 3.41 -6.06 -6.91
CA GLY A 21 4.07 -7.21 -6.31
C GLY A 21 3.37 -7.88 -5.12
N ASP A 22 2.21 -7.39 -4.67
CA ASP A 22 1.58 -7.86 -3.44
C ASP A 22 0.19 -8.43 -3.75
N SER A 23 0.11 -9.74 -4.01
CA SER A 23 -1.10 -10.40 -4.52
C SER A 23 -1.93 -11.11 -3.46
N VAL A 24 -1.69 -10.93 -2.15
CA VAL A 24 -2.46 -11.70 -1.14
C VAL A 24 -2.93 -10.92 0.09
N GLN A 25 -2.42 -9.73 0.45
CA GLN A 25 -3.01 -8.96 1.55
C GLN A 25 -3.12 -7.46 1.24
N VAL A 26 -4.34 -6.94 1.37
CA VAL A 26 -4.81 -5.53 1.31
C VAL A 26 -3.91 -4.58 0.49
N PRO A 27 -4.36 -4.06 -0.67
CA PRO A 27 -3.55 -3.14 -1.46
C PRO A 27 -3.18 -1.91 -0.61
N SER A 28 -1.92 -1.82 -0.23
CA SER A 28 -1.34 -0.64 0.40
C SER A 28 -1.14 0.39 -0.71
N ALA A 29 -2.22 1.09 -1.03
CA ALA A 29 -2.19 2.22 -1.94
C ALA A 29 -1.32 3.33 -1.30
N LEU A 30 -0.18 3.62 -1.91
CA LEU A 30 0.61 4.78 -1.53
C LEU A 30 -0.04 6.01 -2.17
N THR A 31 -0.84 6.73 -1.38
CA THR A 31 -1.36 8.06 -1.77
C THR A 31 -0.27 9.09 -1.57
N LEU A 32 0.36 9.51 -2.67
CA LEU A 32 1.27 10.64 -2.72
C LEU A 32 0.47 11.91 -2.95
N VAL A 33 0.48 12.80 -1.97
CA VAL A 33 -0.09 14.14 -2.06
C VAL A 33 1.04 15.08 -2.48
N ILE A 34 1.05 15.50 -3.74
CA ILE A 34 2.15 16.29 -4.32
C ILE A 34 1.70 17.74 -4.47
N GLN A 35 2.44 18.65 -3.83
CA GLN A 35 2.31 20.08 -4.06
C GLN A 35 3.13 20.47 -5.30
N ARG A 36 2.53 21.15 -6.28
CA ARG A 36 3.25 21.63 -7.47
C ARG A 36 4.25 22.73 -7.07
N SER A 37 5.53 22.36 -6.96
CA SER A 37 6.62 23.28 -6.62
C SER A 37 6.87 24.37 -7.68
N GLU A 38 6.46 24.14 -8.92
CA GLU A 38 6.65 25.09 -10.03
C GLU A 38 5.82 26.38 -9.87
N GLN A 39 4.57 26.27 -9.42
CA GLN A 39 3.72 27.45 -9.17
C GLN A 39 4.22 28.28 -7.99
N ILE A 40 4.68 27.61 -6.92
CA ILE A 40 5.26 28.25 -5.74
C ILE A 40 6.50 29.06 -6.11
N TRP A 41 7.40 28.45 -6.90
CA TRP A 41 8.63 29.11 -7.34
C TRP A 41 8.33 30.31 -8.24
N PHE A 42 7.37 30.18 -9.16
CA PHE A 42 6.97 31.28 -10.06
C PHE A 42 6.42 32.50 -9.28
N ILE A 43 5.50 32.29 -8.34
CA ILE A 43 4.92 33.36 -7.50
C ILE A 43 6.01 34.05 -6.69
N ARG A 44 6.91 33.27 -6.08
CA ARG A 44 8.03 33.79 -5.29
C ARG A 44 9.00 34.64 -6.13
N CYS A 45 9.35 34.19 -7.32
CA CYS A 45 10.22 34.93 -8.24
C CYS A 45 9.56 36.21 -8.76
N LEU A 46 8.27 36.18 -9.07
CA LEU A 46 7.51 37.35 -9.52
C LEU A 46 7.45 38.43 -8.43
N ALA A 47 7.16 38.02 -7.19
CA ALA A 47 7.15 38.91 -6.04
C ALA A 47 8.55 39.52 -5.79
N ALA A 48 9.61 38.71 -5.82
CA ALA A 48 10.99 39.20 -5.66
C ALA A 48 11.37 40.22 -6.76
N LEU A 49 11.03 39.96 -8.03
CA LEU A 49 11.29 40.86 -9.14
C LEU A 49 10.60 42.22 -8.93
N SER A 50 9.35 42.20 -8.47
CA SER A 50 8.59 43.43 -8.20
C SER A 50 9.27 44.33 -7.17
N VAL A 51 9.81 43.75 -6.10
CA VAL A 51 10.54 44.48 -5.05
C VAL A 51 11.85 45.04 -5.60
N VAL A 52 12.59 44.26 -6.39
CA VAL A 52 13.82 44.71 -7.04
C VAL A 52 13.57 45.90 -7.96
N ILE A 53 12.48 45.91 -8.73
CA ILE A 53 12.10 47.02 -9.61
C ILE A 53 11.79 48.28 -8.79
N VAL A 54 11.05 48.14 -7.68
CA VAL A 54 10.75 49.25 -6.77
C VAL A 54 12.02 49.81 -6.14
N CYS A 55 12.94 48.95 -5.68
CA CYS A 55 14.25 49.36 -5.19
C CYS A 55 15.08 50.06 -6.29
N TRP A 56 15.02 49.59 -7.53
CA TRP A 56 15.69 50.23 -8.65
C TRP A 56 15.15 51.63 -8.97
N TRP A 57 13.83 51.83 -8.97
CA TRP A 57 13.25 53.16 -9.19
C TRP A 57 13.55 54.14 -8.07
N THR A 58 13.63 53.65 -6.84
CA THR A 58 13.95 54.47 -5.66
C THR A 58 15.45 54.71 -5.47
N ARG A 59 16.31 54.25 -6.38
CA ARG A 59 17.78 54.40 -6.31
C ARG A 59 18.29 55.84 -6.22
N LYS A 60 17.49 56.84 -6.59
CA LYS A 60 17.84 58.26 -6.49
C LYS A 60 17.26 58.96 -5.25
N ALA A 61 16.44 58.26 -4.46
CA ALA A 61 15.85 58.83 -3.24
C ALA A 61 16.89 59.05 -2.14
N SER A 62 16.59 59.90 -1.16
CA SER A 62 17.43 60.12 0.01
C SER A 62 17.58 58.83 0.84
N LEU A 63 18.69 58.72 1.59
CA LEU A 63 19.01 57.54 2.40
C LEU A 63 17.87 57.20 3.38
N LEU A 64 17.27 58.22 3.98
CA LEU A 64 16.17 58.08 4.94
C LEU A 64 14.93 57.42 4.31
N LYS A 65 14.58 57.80 3.07
CA LYS A 65 13.44 57.21 2.33
C LYS A 65 13.68 55.75 1.94
N ARG A 66 14.94 55.35 1.74
CA ARG A 66 15.29 53.96 1.41
C ARG A 66 15.19 53.06 2.64
N ILE A 67 15.71 53.53 3.77
CA ILE A 67 15.65 52.81 5.05
C ILE A 67 14.18 52.66 5.49
N THR A 68 13.36 53.71 5.36
CA THR A 68 11.94 53.61 5.70
C THR A 68 11.21 52.64 4.78
N LEU A 69 11.48 52.64 3.48
CA LEU A 69 10.85 51.71 2.53
C LEU A 69 11.20 50.24 2.82
N ALA A 70 12.48 49.94 3.06
CA ALA A 70 12.90 48.58 3.41
C ALA A 70 12.37 48.14 4.77
N GLY A 71 12.40 49.02 5.78
CA GLY A 71 11.86 48.74 7.11
C GLY A 71 10.36 48.44 7.08
N VAL A 72 9.58 49.23 6.33
CA VAL A 72 8.14 48.99 6.14
C VAL A 72 7.90 47.68 5.42
N ALA A 73 8.67 47.34 4.38
CA ALA A 73 8.51 46.08 3.66
C ALA A 73 8.80 44.85 4.52
N VAL A 74 9.85 44.88 5.35
CA VAL A 74 10.18 43.79 6.29
C VAL A 74 9.12 43.66 7.37
N LEU A 75 8.71 44.77 7.99
CA LEU A 75 7.70 44.76 9.04
C LEU A 75 6.34 44.27 8.53
N LEU A 76 5.95 44.71 7.33
CA LEU A 76 4.70 44.30 6.72
C LEU A 76 4.73 42.82 6.29
N ALA A 77 5.86 42.33 5.79
CA ALA A 77 6.02 40.91 5.48
C ALA A 77 5.96 40.04 6.75
N CYS A 78 6.72 40.39 7.79
CA CYS A 78 6.74 39.64 9.05
C CYS A 78 5.40 39.67 9.80
N ALA A 79 4.71 40.82 9.81
CA ALA A 79 3.39 40.95 10.44
C ALA A 79 2.30 40.15 9.69
N ALA A 80 2.47 39.93 8.39
CA ALA A 80 1.52 39.17 7.58
C ALA A 80 1.69 37.64 7.72
N ILE A 81 2.85 37.13 8.17
CA ILE A 81 3.12 35.68 8.30
C ILE A 81 2.01 34.92 9.07
N PRO A 82 1.56 35.36 10.27
CA PRO A 82 0.55 34.63 11.03
C PRO A 82 -0.89 34.83 10.51
N LEU A 83 -1.13 35.83 9.66
CA LEU A 83 -2.47 36.22 9.19
C LEU A 83 -2.82 35.63 7.83
N VAL A 84 -1.83 35.10 7.12
CA VAL A 84 -1.93 34.76 5.70
C VAL A 84 -1.98 33.25 5.53
N ALA A 85 -2.97 32.76 4.78
CA ALA A 85 -3.13 31.35 4.46
C ALA A 85 -1.88 30.78 3.75
N ASN A 86 -1.62 29.48 3.93
CA ASN A 86 -0.42 28.79 3.44
C ASN A 86 -0.11 29.06 1.95
N ILE A 87 -1.16 29.20 1.12
CA ILE A 87 -1.05 29.44 -0.33
C ILE A 87 -0.34 30.77 -0.69
N TRP A 88 -0.36 31.75 0.21
CA TRP A 88 0.18 33.09 0.00
C TRP A 88 1.54 33.31 0.68
N GLN A 89 2.04 32.35 1.47
CA GLN A 89 3.38 32.40 2.06
C GLN A 89 4.51 32.60 1.03
N PRO A 90 4.47 32.00 -0.18
CA PRO A 90 5.51 32.21 -1.19
C PRO A 90 5.65 33.67 -1.66
N LEU A 91 4.57 34.45 -1.57
CA LEU A 91 4.57 35.87 -1.91
C LEU A 91 5.35 36.67 -0.86
N LEU A 92 5.15 36.37 0.43
CA LEU A 92 5.88 37.00 1.53
C LEU A 92 7.38 36.67 1.48
N ASP A 93 7.71 35.40 1.22
CA ASP A 93 9.09 34.95 1.01
C ASP A 93 9.74 35.66 -0.18
N GLY A 94 8.98 35.85 -1.27
CA GLY A 94 9.44 36.58 -2.46
C GLY A 94 9.74 38.05 -2.14
N VAL A 95 8.91 38.71 -1.34
CA VAL A 95 9.15 40.10 -0.91
C VAL A 95 10.44 40.21 -0.09
N LEU A 96 10.67 39.30 0.85
CA LEU A 96 11.89 39.27 1.66
C LEU A 96 13.13 38.95 0.82
N LEU A 97 13.05 37.97 -0.08
CA LEU A 97 14.14 37.63 -1.00
C LEU A 97 14.50 38.77 -1.96
N GLY A 98 13.52 39.55 -2.42
CA GLY A 98 13.73 40.70 -3.30
C GLY A 98 14.44 41.88 -2.63
N LEU A 99 14.33 42.02 -1.30
CA LEU A 99 14.98 43.10 -0.55
C LEU A 99 16.51 42.99 -0.53
N VAL A 100 17.06 41.78 -0.52
CA VAL A 100 18.52 41.55 -0.50
C VAL A 100 19.22 42.16 -1.74
N PRO A 101 18.86 41.79 -2.98
CA PRO A 101 19.40 42.45 -4.17
C PRO A 101 18.97 43.92 -4.28
N GLY A 102 17.79 44.29 -3.78
CA GLY A 102 17.33 45.69 -3.74
C GLY A 102 18.25 46.61 -2.91
N VAL A 103 18.67 46.16 -1.73
CA VAL A 103 19.62 46.87 -0.87
C VAL A 103 21.00 46.94 -1.51
N LEU A 104 21.46 45.86 -2.19
CA LEU A 104 22.72 45.86 -2.94
C LEU A 104 22.72 46.90 -4.08
N ILE A 105 21.61 47.08 -4.78
CA ILE A 105 21.47 48.14 -5.81
C ILE A 105 21.62 49.54 -5.18
N TRP A 106 21.05 49.76 -3.99
CA TRP A 106 21.17 51.03 -3.29
C TRP A 106 22.58 51.32 -2.79
N THR A 107 23.28 50.32 -2.25
CA THR A 107 24.67 50.47 -1.78
C THR A 107 25.62 50.67 -2.94
N ALA A 108 25.48 49.93 -4.05
CA ALA A 108 26.26 50.11 -5.26
C ALA A 108 26.05 51.51 -5.88
N HIS A 109 24.81 51.99 -5.97
CA HIS A 109 24.54 53.35 -6.46
C HIS A 109 25.12 54.42 -5.52
N GLY A 110 25.00 54.24 -4.20
CA GLY A 110 25.62 55.14 -3.21
C GLY A 110 27.15 55.20 -3.38
N PHE A 111 27.78 54.03 -3.51
CA PHE A 111 29.21 53.90 -3.75
C PHE A 111 29.65 54.59 -5.05
N CYS A 112 28.93 54.41 -6.16
CA CYS A 112 29.21 55.10 -7.42
C CYS A 112 29.11 56.62 -7.31
N VAL A 113 28.13 57.16 -6.57
CA VAL A 113 27.98 58.61 -6.36
C VAL A 113 29.12 59.17 -5.50
N VAL A 114 29.53 58.43 -4.46
CA VAL A 114 30.64 58.81 -3.57
C VAL A 114 31.98 58.73 -4.32
N MET A 115 32.23 57.67 -5.08
CA MET A 115 33.40 57.55 -5.96
C MET A 115 33.46 58.68 -6.98
N ARG A 116 32.34 59.06 -7.59
CA ARG A 116 32.29 60.19 -8.54
C ARG A 116 32.56 61.54 -7.88
N ARG A 117 32.28 61.71 -6.57
CA ARG A 117 32.61 62.90 -5.78
C ARG A 117 34.03 62.91 -5.21
N LEU A 118 34.63 61.75 -4.99
CA LEU A 118 36.01 61.59 -4.51
C LEU A 118 37.03 61.56 -5.66
N LEU A 119 36.62 61.20 -6.88
CA LEU A 119 37.47 61.23 -8.07
C LEU A 119 38.14 62.59 -8.36
N PRO A 120 37.50 63.76 -8.15
CA PRO A 120 38.16 65.05 -8.35
C PRO A 120 39.11 65.45 -7.20
N ILE A 121 39.08 64.75 -6.05
CA ILE A 121 39.94 65.04 -4.89
C ILE A 121 41.13 64.06 -4.82
N ALA A 122 40.99 62.86 -5.38
CA ALA A 122 42.03 61.82 -5.39
C ALA A 122 42.95 61.83 -6.63
N VAL A 123 42.83 62.81 -7.54
CA VAL A 123 43.65 62.93 -8.76
C VAL A 123 44.86 63.87 -8.58
N GLN A 124 45.27 64.18 -7.34
CA GLN A 124 46.52 64.92 -7.06
C GLN A 124 47.57 64.18 -6.21
N SER A 125 47.44 62.87 -5.94
CA SER A 125 48.53 62.13 -5.33
C SER A 125 48.71 60.73 -5.92
N ALA A 126 49.92 60.48 -6.42
CA ALA A 126 50.34 59.24 -7.09
C ALA A 126 50.31 57.99 -6.18
N ALA A 127 50.07 58.16 -4.88
CA ALA A 127 50.04 57.07 -3.90
C ALA A 127 48.71 56.29 -3.84
N VAL A 128 47.60 56.83 -4.40
CA VAL A 128 46.27 56.20 -4.29
C VAL A 128 46.04 55.10 -5.34
N ARG A 129 46.81 55.08 -6.44
CA ARG A 129 46.71 54.02 -7.47
C ARG A 129 47.19 52.65 -6.96
N SER A 130 48.09 52.62 -5.98
CA SER A 130 48.65 51.40 -5.40
C SER A 130 47.73 50.76 -4.35
N ALA A 131 47.01 51.58 -3.59
CA ALA A 131 46.10 51.11 -2.54
C ALA A 131 44.78 50.54 -3.11
N ALA A 132 44.29 51.08 -4.23
CA ALA A 132 43.07 50.59 -4.87
C ALA A 132 43.24 49.19 -5.51
N LEU A 133 44.44 48.87 -6.01
CA LEU A 133 44.75 47.53 -6.54
C LEU A 133 44.92 46.49 -5.42
N MET A 134 45.40 46.91 -4.24
CA MET A 134 45.54 46.02 -3.08
C MET A 134 44.17 45.67 -2.45
N LEU A 135 43.21 46.60 -2.45
CA LEU A 135 41.88 46.35 -1.90
C LEU A 135 41.03 45.45 -2.81
N VAL A 136 41.20 45.52 -4.14
CA VAL A 136 40.55 44.60 -5.09
C VAL A 136 41.18 43.21 -5.05
N ALA A 137 42.50 43.10 -4.84
CA ALA A 137 43.17 41.82 -4.64
C ALA A 137 42.74 41.10 -3.34
N LEU A 138 42.49 41.86 -2.25
CA LEU A 138 41.98 41.30 -0.99
C LEU A 138 40.51 40.83 -1.06
N THR A 139 39.70 41.37 -1.98
CA THR A 139 38.31 40.90 -2.18
C THR A 139 38.20 39.64 -3.05
N VAL A 140 39.21 39.34 -3.88
CA VAL A 140 39.22 38.12 -4.70
C VAL A 140 39.77 36.92 -3.91
N ALA A 141 40.70 37.15 -2.98
CA ALA A 141 41.28 36.09 -2.13
C ALA A 141 40.37 35.59 -0.98
N ALA A 142 39.21 36.21 -0.76
CA ALA A 142 38.27 35.83 0.30
C ALA A 142 37.09 34.95 -0.20
N SER A 143 37.15 34.44 -1.44
CA SER A 143 36.07 33.63 -2.05
C SER A 143 36.27 32.11 -2.00
N ASP A 144 37.33 31.63 -1.35
CA ASP A 144 37.49 30.19 -1.00
C ASP A 144 37.09 29.90 0.46
N GLY A 145 36.09 30.62 0.96
CA GLY A 145 35.30 30.20 2.11
C GLY A 145 34.17 29.31 1.61
N VAL A 146 34.48 28.06 1.26
CA VAL A 146 33.48 27.01 1.08
C VAL A 146 32.51 27.10 2.24
N ALA A 147 31.25 27.38 1.93
CA ALA A 147 30.13 27.17 2.83
C ALA A 147 30.10 25.67 3.13
N GLN A 148 30.90 25.28 4.12
CA GLN A 148 30.78 24.02 4.80
C GLN A 148 29.48 24.14 5.59
N GLN A 149 28.39 23.84 4.89
CA GLN A 149 27.14 23.43 5.48
C GLN A 149 27.55 22.52 6.64
N ALA A 150 27.17 22.90 7.85
CA ALA A 150 27.29 22.04 9.01
C ALA A 150 26.44 20.80 8.70
N ASN A 151 27.06 19.83 8.03
CA ASN A 151 26.74 18.43 8.19
C ASN A 151 26.95 18.22 9.69
N GLY A 152 25.85 18.34 10.45
CA GLY A 152 25.78 17.71 11.74
C GLY A 152 26.36 16.31 11.54
N LEU A 153 27.34 15.95 12.35
CA LEU A 153 27.89 14.61 12.37
C LEU A 153 26.70 13.65 12.50
N LYS A 154 26.20 13.14 11.37
CA LYS A 154 25.48 11.88 11.35
C LYS A 154 26.55 10.89 11.75
N GLY A 155 26.57 10.54 13.03
CA GLY A 155 27.31 9.39 13.50
C GLY A 155 27.01 8.19 12.60
N PRO A 156 27.95 7.24 12.46
CA PRO A 156 27.78 6.12 11.54
C PRO A 156 26.42 5.47 11.84
N GLN A 157 25.59 5.33 10.80
CA GLN A 157 24.27 4.70 10.90
C GLN A 157 24.47 3.20 11.01
N ILE A 158 24.95 2.78 12.16
CA ILE A 158 25.15 1.39 12.52
C ILE A 158 23.79 0.88 13.00
N VAL A 159 23.15 0.04 12.19
CA VAL A 159 21.90 -0.61 12.58
C VAL A 159 22.27 -1.94 13.21
N VAL A 160 22.15 -2.00 14.54
CA VAL A 160 22.26 -3.25 15.29
C VAL A 160 20.84 -3.82 15.45
N PRO A 161 20.53 -5.00 14.90
CA PRO A 161 19.22 -5.60 15.07
C PRO A 161 18.96 -5.85 16.56
N TYR A 162 17.86 -5.31 17.09
CA TYR A 162 17.46 -5.46 18.48
C TYR A 162 16.69 -6.77 18.67
N ASN A 163 17.21 -7.67 19.52
CA ASN A 163 16.52 -8.87 19.98
C ASN A 163 16.21 -8.69 21.48
N PRO A 164 14.95 -8.74 21.94
CA PRO A 164 14.59 -8.49 23.35
C PRO A 164 15.24 -9.46 24.35
N ASP A 165 15.66 -10.64 23.89
CA ASP A 165 16.27 -11.67 24.75
C ASP A 165 17.80 -11.51 24.91
N GLU A 166 18.45 -10.59 24.19
CA GLU A 166 19.90 -10.36 24.25
C GLU A 166 20.29 -8.87 24.32
N PRO A 167 21.23 -8.45 25.19
CA PRO A 167 21.64 -7.06 25.30
C PRO A 167 22.38 -6.57 24.04
N ALA A 168 22.01 -5.37 23.56
CA ALA A 168 22.36 -4.76 22.26
C ALA A 168 23.85 -4.65 21.88
N LEU A 169 24.78 -4.96 22.78
CA LEU A 169 26.23 -4.87 22.55
C LEU A 169 26.90 -6.21 22.20
N ARG A 170 26.14 -7.29 21.97
CA ARG A 170 26.64 -8.64 21.63
C ARG A 170 26.17 -9.20 20.28
N SER A 171 25.73 -8.35 19.35
CA SER A 171 25.31 -8.84 18.02
C SER A 171 26.52 -9.24 17.17
N ASP A 172 26.56 -10.49 16.71
CA ASP A 172 27.59 -11.02 15.80
C ASP A 172 27.55 -10.39 14.39
N ARG A 173 26.50 -9.63 14.08
CA ARG A 173 26.33 -8.97 12.79
C ARG A 173 25.80 -7.55 12.94
N VAL A 174 26.34 -6.66 12.12
CA VAL A 174 26.07 -5.24 12.15
C VAL A 174 25.80 -4.77 10.72
N PHE A 175 24.71 -4.04 10.51
CA PHE A 175 24.39 -3.48 9.21
C PHE A 175 24.98 -2.07 9.10
N VAL A 176 25.79 -1.86 8.08
CA VAL A 176 26.47 -0.60 7.77
C VAL A 176 26.06 -0.18 6.35
N PRO A 177 25.84 1.12 6.07
CA PRO A 177 25.60 1.59 4.71
C PRO A 177 26.70 1.11 3.76
N HIS A 178 26.32 0.71 2.54
CA HIS A 178 27.21 0.10 1.55
C HIS A 178 28.52 0.88 1.38
N ASP A 179 28.45 2.20 1.23
CA ASP A 179 29.63 3.03 0.96
C ASP A 179 30.61 3.06 2.14
N GLU A 180 30.07 2.99 3.37
CA GLU A 180 30.86 2.96 4.59
C GLU A 180 31.45 1.56 4.84
N PHE A 181 30.72 0.51 4.46
CA PHE A 181 31.28 -0.85 4.39
C PHE A 181 32.44 -0.94 3.41
N ILE A 182 32.29 -0.47 2.17
CA ILE A 182 33.37 -0.48 1.15
C ILE A 182 34.59 0.31 1.65
N LYS A 183 34.37 1.45 2.30
CA LYS A 183 35.44 2.26 2.88
C LYS A 183 36.20 1.51 3.98
N LEU A 184 35.50 0.90 4.93
CA LEU A 184 36.09 0.13 6.01
C LEU A 184 36.79 -1.14 5.49
N TYR A 185 36.19 -1.80 4.50
CA TYR A 185 36.77 -2.98 3.86
C TYR A 185 38.06 -2.65 3.12
N ARG A 186 38.10 -1.56 2.33
CA ARG A 186 39.33 -1.10 1.66
C ARG A 186 40.43 -0.68 2.64
N LEU A 187 40.05 -0.13 3.80
CA LEU A 187 40.98 0.16 4.89
C LEU A 187 41.54 -1.12 5.53
N ALA A 188 40.74 -2.16 5.66
CA ALA A 188 41.13 -3.44 6.25
C ALA A 188 41.89 -4.36 5.28
N GLU A 189 41.54 -4.35 3.99
CA GLU A 189 42.16 -5.14 2.92
C GLU A 189 42.52 -4.25 1.72
N PRO A 190 43.67 -3.56 1.76
CA PRO A 190 44.07 -2.58 0.74
C PRO A 190 44.23 -3.17 -0.68
N ASN A 191 44.42 -4.48 -0.80
CA ASN A 191 44.70 -5.18 -2.07
C ASN A 191 43.59 -6.19 -2.47
N GLY A 192 42.45 -6.20 -1.78
CA GLY A 192 41.43 -7.28 -1.91
C GLY A 192 40.37 -7.07 -2.99
N LEU A 193 40.17 -5.85 -3.50
CA LEU A 193 39.09 -5.53 -4.44
C LEU A 193 39.65 -4.91 -5.73
N PRO A 194 39.41 -5.49 -6.92
CA PRO A 194 39.70 -4.82 -8.18
C PRO A 194 38.88 -3.54 -8.32
N GLU A 195 39.47 -2.51 -8.94
CA GLU A 195 38.94 -1.15 -9.05
C GLU A 195 37.58 -1.07 -9.76
N SER A 196 37.24 -2.08 -10.57
CA SER A 196 35.90 -2.33 -11.09
C SER A 196 35.51 -3.79 -10.87
N LEU A 197 34.55 -4.02 -9.96
CA LEU A 197 33.68 -5.19 -10.07
C LEU A 197 32.78 -4.94 -11.27
N GLN A 198 33.20 -5.38 -12.48
CA GLN A 198 32.26 -5.49 -13.60
C GLN A 198 31.08 -6.32 -13.11
N ALA A 199 29.89 -5.72 -13.07
CA ALA A 199 28.70 -6.45 -12.67
C ALA A 199 28.57 -7.66 -13.62
N PRO A 200 28.32 -8.88 -13.13
CA PRO A 200 28.16 -10.06 -13.99
C PRO A 200 26.90 -10.01 -14.87
N ILE A 201 26.18 -8.89 -14.86
CA ILE A 201 25.00 -8.68 -15.68
C ILE A 201 25.48 -8.56 -17.12
N THR A 202 25.32 -9.64 -17.87
CA THR A 202 25.38 -9.56 -19.33
C THR A 202 24.14 -8.80 -19.79
N ALA A 203 24.24 -8.00 -20.86
CA ALA A 203 23.08 -7.26 -21.37
C ALA A 203 21.89 -8.23 -21.62
N GLU A 204 20.72 -7.92 -21.07
CA GLU A 204 19.56 -8.83 -21.05
C GLU A 204 18.26 -8.07 -21.29
N VAL A 205 17.26 -8.76 -21.86
CA VAL A 205 15.89 -8.27 -21.97
C VAL A 205 15.14 -8.48 -20.66
N ILE A 206 14.78 -7.38 -20.00
CA ILE A 206 14.09 -7.40 -18.69
C ILE A 206 12.57 -7.36 -18.82
N ALA A 207 12.05 -6.82 -19.93
CA ALA A 207 10.61 -6.75 -20.16
C ALA A 207 10.25 -7.02 -21.63
N ALA A 208 9.12 -7.69 -21.85
CA ALA A 208 8.58 -7.95 -23.17
C ALA A 208 7.07 -7.68 -23.23
N TYR A 209 6.63 -7.00 -24.29
CA TYR A 209 5.22 -6.77 -24.58
C TYR A 209 4.93 -7.19 -26.01
N TYR A 210 3.88 -7.98 -26.22
CA TYR A 210 3.46 -8.46 -27.53
C TYR A 210 2.02 -8.04 -27.78
N ARG A 211 1.71 -7.60 -29.00
CA ARG A 211 0.37 -7.21 -29.39
C ARG A 211 0.05 -7.69 -30.80
N SER A 212 -1.09 -8.36 -30.97
CA SER A 212 -1.62 -8.66 -32.31
C SER A 212 -2.27 -7.42 -32.93
N THR A 213 -2.07 -7.19 -34.22
CA THR A 213 -2.67 -6.06 -34.93
C THR A 213 -3.79 -6.49 -35.87
N ALA A 214 -3.45 -7.23 -36.93
CA ALA A 214 -4.38 -7.69 -37.96
C ALA A 214 -4.22 -9.19 -38.18
N VAL A 215 -5.34 -9.87 -38.41
CA VAL A 215 -5.38 -11.24 -38.89
C VAL A 215 -5.67 -11.19 -40.38
N THR A 216 -4.75 -11.72 -41.18
CA THR A 216 -4.85 -11.73 -42.64
C THR A 216 -5.14 -13.16 -43.11
N ASP A 217 -6.12 -13.30 -44.00
CA ASP A 217 -6.45 -14.58 -44.63
C ASP A 217 -5.39 -14.95 -45.69
N VAL A 218 -4.77 -16.12 -45.52
CA VAL A 218 -3.85 -16.68 -46.53
C VAL A 218 -4.55 -17.78 -47.32
N THR A 219 -5.31 -18.64 -46.63
CA THR A 219 -6.18 -19.69 -47.21
C THR A 219 -7.39 -19.94 -46.30
N ASN A 220 -8.40 -20.69 -46.76
CA ASN A 220 -9.59 -21.04 -45.95
C ASN A 220 -9.30 -21.77 -44.62
N THR A 221 -8.09 -22.32 -44.43
CA THR A 221 -7.70 -23.10 -43.23
C THR A 221 -6.46 -22.56 -42.50
N GLN A 222 -5.74 -21.60 -43.10
CA GLN A 222 -4.59 -20.94 -42.48
C GLN A 222 -4.71 -19.42 -42.58
N GLN A 223 -4.63 -18.78 -41.42
CA GLN A 223 -4.54 -17.34 -41.27
C GLN A 223 -3.14 -16.97 -40.76
N ILE A 224 -2.70 -15.74 -41.01
CA ILE A 224 -1.51 -15.18 -40.38
C ILE A 224 -1.95 -14.04 -39.48
N ALA A 225 -1.45 -14.02 -38.24
CA ALA A 225 -1.56 -12.85 -37.38
C ALA A 225 -0.26 -12.05 -37.44
N ASP A 226 -0.40 -10.75 -37.70
CA ASP A 226 0.66 -9.77 -37.55
C ASP A 226 0.78 -9.39 -36.06
N PHE A 227 2.02 -9.37 -35.58
CA PHE A 227 2.38 -8.99 -34.21
C PHE A 227 3.37 -7.84 -34.21
N THR A 228 3.20 -6.95 -33.25
CA THR A 228 4.24 -6.03 -32.80
C THR A 228 4.73 -6.48 -31.43
N ALA A 229 6.03 -6.44 -31.22
CA ALA A 229 6.64 -6.66 -29.91
C ALA A 229 7.53 -5.48 -29.55
N ARG A 230 7.55 -5.16 -28.25
CA ARG A 230 8.44 -4.18 -27.65
C ARG A 230 9.20 -4.84 -26.51
N TYR A 231 10.52 -4.75 -26.57
CA TYR A 231 11.42 -5.24 -25.54
C TYR A 231 12.14 -4.08 -24.87
N VAL A 232 12.36 -4.20 -23.57
CA VAL A 232 13.25 -3.32 -22.81
C VAL A 232 14.47 -4.14 -22.42
N ALA A 233 15.63 -3.69 -22.87
CA ALA A 233 16.91 -4.32 -22.55
C ALA A 233 17.76 -3.39 -21.70
N VAL A 234 18.53 -3.97 -20.77
CA VAL A 234 19.53 -3.23 -19.99
C VAL A 234 20.92 -3.57 -20.50
N CYS A 235 21.71 -2.54 -20.83
CA CYS A 235 23.11 -2.66 -21.19
C CYS A 235 23.97 -1.99 -20.09
N PRO A 236 24.81 -2.74 -19.36
CA PRO A 236 25.56 -2.18 -18.23
C PRO A 236 26.78 -1.34 -18.65
N ASP A 237 27.33 -1.64 -19.83
CA ASP A 237 28.56 -1.05 -20.36
C ASP A 237 28.33 -0.41 -21.74
N ASP A 238 29.25 0.45 -22.17
CA ASP A 238 29.19 1.14 -23.48
C ASP A 238 29.66 0.28 -24.65
N GLN A 239 30.02 -0.99 -24.41
CA GLN A 239 30.46 -1.90 -25.47
C GLN A 239 29.30 -2.35 -26.36
N MET A 240 29.61 -2.69 -27.61
CA MET A 240 28.63 -3.28 -28.51
C MET A 240 28.39 -4.74 -28.10
N VAL A 241 27.14 -5.07 -27.74
CA VAL A 241 26.75 -6.39 -27.23
C VAL A 241 25.63 -6.97 -28.09
N GLN A 242 25.65 -8.28 -28.32
CA GLN A 242 24.55 -9.00 -28.96
C GLN A 242 23.65 -9.58 -27.88
N ILE A 243 22.38 -9.18 -27.88
CA ILE A 243 21.40 -9.71 -26.94
C ILE A 243 20.42 -10.63 -27.66
N THR A 244 19.96 -11.66 -26.96
CA THR A 244 18.95 -12.59 -27.47
C THR A 244 17.56 -11.98 -27.33
N LEU A 245 16.78 -11.98 -28.41
CA LEU A 245 15.38 -11.55 -28.36
C LEU A 245 14.51 -12.65 -27.77
N PRO A 246 13.51 -12.34 -26.94
CA PRO A 246 12.72 -13.32 -26.22
C PRO A 246 11.64 -14.01 -27.10
N ILE A 247 11.97 -14.30 -28.35
CA ILE A 247 11.09 -14.93 -29.33
C ILE A 247 11.87 -16.02 -30.07
N GLY A 248 11.24 -17.17 -30.26
CA GLY A 248 11.79 -18.27 -31.04
C GLY A 248 11.62 -18.05 -32.53
N ASP A 249 11.53 -19.15 -33.28
CA ASP A 249 11.45 -19.14 -34.74
C ASP A 249 10.10 -18.58 -35.23
N VAL A 250 10.11 -17.35 -35.77
CA VAL A 250 8.95 -16.63 -36.30
C VAL A 250 9.36 -15.78 -37.50
N ALA A 251 8.43 -15.48 -38.41
CA ALA A 251 8.75 -14.64 -39.56
C ALA A 251 8.87 -13.16 -39.15
N VAL A 252 10.09 -12.69 -38.89
CA VAL A 252 10.38 -11.28 -38.54
C VAL A 252 10.31 -10.38 -39.76
N GLY A 253 9.59 -9.26 -39.65
CA GLY A 253 9.47 -8.24 -40.69
C GLY A 253 10.46 -7.09 -40.54
N SER A 254 10.57 -6.52 -39.34
CA SER A 254 11.46 -5.39 -39.05
C SER A 254 11.91 -5.38 -37.59
N VAL A 255 13.09 -4.82 -37.33
CA VAL A 255 13.58 -4.52 -35.98
C VAL A 255 14.12 -3.09 -35.91
N THR A 256 13.78 -2.38 -34.86
CA THR A 256 14.34 -1.06 -34.55
C THR A 256 14.84 -1.02 -33.12
N VAL A 257 16.01 -0.42 -32.91
CA VAL A 257 16.62 -0.18 -31.60
C VAL A 257 16.58 1.33 -31.35
N ASP A 258 15.95 1.75 -30.26
CA ASP A 258 15.76 3.16 -29.88
C ASP A 258 15.22 4.03 -31.03
N GLY A 259 14.27 3.47 -31.80
CA GLY A 259 13.64 4.12 -32.95
C GLY A 259 14.48 4.12 -34.24
N HIS A 260 15.71 3.61 -34.22
CA HIS A 260 16.59 3.52 -35.39
C HIS A 260 16.62 2.08 -35.93
N ALA A 261 16.96 1.89 -37.21
CA ALA A 261 17.06 0.56 -37.80
C ALA A 261 18.08 -0.31 -37.05
N GLY A 262 17.65 -1.47 -36.56
CA GLY A 262 18.51 -2.41 -35.83
C GLY A 262 19.05 -3.54 -36.71
N THR A 263 20.17 -4.13 -36.31
CA THR A 263 20.75 -5.31 -36.98
C THR A 263 20.27 -6.58 -36.31
N LEU A 264 19.47 -7.39 -37.03
CA LEU A 264 19.01 -8.70 -36.59
C LEU A 264 19.97 -9.81 -37.05
N LEU A 265 20.40 -10.67 -36.12
CA LEU A 265 21.28 -11.79 -36.39
C LEU A 265 20.54 -13.10 -36.07
N PRO A 266 20.39 -14.03 -37.02
CA PRO A 266 19.81 -15.34 -36.73
C PRO A 266 20.81 -16.18 -35.93
N VAL A 267 20.34 -16.82 -34.86
CA VAL A 267 21.12 -17.77 -34.08
C VAL A 267 21.14 -19.09 -34.84
N ARG A 268 22.28 -19.44 -35.46
CA ARG A 268 22.45 -20.77 -36.05
C ARG A 268 22.60 -21.80 -34.94
N ASN A 269 21.56 -22.61 -34.72
CA ASN A 269 21.71 -23.87 -34.02
C ASN A 269 22.58 -24.80 -34.89
N VAL A 270 23.88 -24.89 -34.58
CA VAL A 270 24.73 -25.96 -35.13
C VAL A 270 24.25 -27.26 -34.46
N PRO A 271 23.76 -28.26 -35.21
CA PRO A 271 23.53 -29.58 -34.62
C PRO A 271 24.89 -30.09 -34.15
N VAL A 272 25.07 -30.28 -32.84
CA VAL A 272 26.23 -31.01 -32.32
C VAL A 272 26.12 -32.44 -32.87
N PRO A 273 27.07 -32.93 -33.68
CA PRO A 273 27.11 -34.34 -34.02
C PRO A 273 27.34 -35.09 -32.71
N VAL A 274 26.45 -36.00 -32.35
CA VAL A 274 26.69 -36.99 -31.29
C VAL A 274 27.89 -37.81 -31.77
N GLN A 275 29.08 -37.50 -31.25
CA GLN A 275 30.25 -38.34 -31.44
C GLN A 275 29.97 -39.64 -30.70
N ALA A 276 29.85 -40.74 -31.44
CA ALA A 276 29.85 -42.07 -30.87
C ALA A 276 31.18 -42.27 -30.13
N GLU A 277 31.11 -42.47 -28.82
CA GLU A 277 32.27 -42.85 -28.01
C GLU A 277 32.85 -44.19 -28.54
N PRO A 278 34.19 -44.33 -28.62
CA PRO A 278 34.80 -45.57 -29.06
C PRO A 278 34.67 -46.64 -27.96
N ASN A 279 34.23 -47.83 -28.39
CA ASN A 279 34.22 -49.10 -27.68
C ASN A 279 35.22 -49.20 -26.52
N GLN A 280 34.72 -49.20 -25.28
CA GLN A 280 35.40 -49.86 -24.17
C GLN A 280 34.71 -51.20 -23.95
N GLN A 281 35.48 -52.29 -24.08
CA GLN A 281 35.00 -53.65 -23.86
C GLN A 281 34.45 -53.83 -22.44
N PRO A 282 33.32 -54.56 -22.26
CA PRO A 282 32.79 -54.86 -20.95
C PRO A 282 33.62 -55.94 -20.24
N ALA A 283 34.17 -55.59 -19.08
CA ALA A 283 34.65 -56.56 -18.10
C ALA A 283 33.45 -57.32 -17.49
N GLN A 284 33.60 -58.63 -17.39
CA GLN A 284 32.59 -59.57 -16.93
C GLN A 284 32.32 -59.40 -15.42
N GLN A 285 31.06 -59.25 -15.03
CA GLN A 285 30.58 -59.65 -13.70
C GLN A 285 29.09 -60.03 -13.74
N GLN A 286 28.91 -61.36 -13.82
CA GLN A 286 27.91 -62.23 -13.19
C GLN A 286 26.47 -61.71 -12.96
N ALA A 287 25.55 -62.37 -13.65
CA ALA A 287 24.11 -62.26 -13.50
C ALA A 287 23.56 -63.04 -12.29
N LEU A 288 22.57 -62.47 -11.61
CA LEU A 288 21.48 -63.22 -10.97
C LEU A 288 20.22 -63.11 -11.86
N PRO A 289 19.45 -64.19 -12.08
CA PRO A 289 18.30 -64.16 -12.99
C PRO A 289 17.03 -63.66 -12.30
N GLN A 290 16.30 -62.74 -12.95
CA GLN A 290 14.88 -62.47 -12.67
C GLN A 290 14.02 -62.89 -13.87
N PRO A 291 12.82 -63.46 -13.65
CA PRO A 291 11.99 -64.12 -14.66
C PRO A 291 11.25 -63.15 -15.61
N PRO A 292 10.77 -63.66 -16.77
CA PRO A 292 10.27 -62.83 -17.86
C PRO A 292 8.84 -62.35 -17.62
N ILE A 293 8.56 -61.08 -17.95
CA ILE A 293 7.20 -60.61 -18.19
C ILE A 293 7.10 -60.19 -19.66
N SER A 294 6.12 -60.79 -20.32
CA SER A 294 5.84 -60.79 -21.74
C SER A 294 5.57 -59.40 -22.31
N GLN A 295 6.11 -59.17 -23.51
CA GLN A 295 5.68 -58.12 -24.42
C GLN A 295 4.27 -58.43 -24.92
N VAL A 296 3.33 -57.52 -24.69
CA VAL A 296 2.13 -57.39 -25.52
C VAL A 296 2.13 -55.97 -26.06
N GLY A 297 2.20 -55.87 -27.37
CA GLY A 297 2.34 -54.62 -28.10
C GLY A 297 1.14 -53.71 -27.92
N ASN A 298 1.42 -52.41 -28.02
CA ASN A 298 0.50 -51.47 -28.62
C ASN A 298 1.33 -50.51 -29.48
N GLN A 299 1.16 -50.67 -30.78
CA GLN A 299 1.53 -49.67 -31.78
C GLN A 299 0.76 -48.39 -31.47
N ALA A 300 1.47 -47.33 -31.11
CA ALA A 300 0.91 -45.99 -31.00
C ALA A 300 0.81 -45.36 -32.41
N PRO A 301 -0.31 -44.72 -32.77
CA PRO A 301 -0.45 -44.01 -34.04
C PRO A 301 0.48 -42.80 -34.12
N ASN A 302 0.91 -42.51 -35.34
CA ASN A 302 1.69 -41.36 -35.76
C ASN A 302 1.29 -40.03 -35.08
N GLY A 303 2.31 -39.26 -34.66
CA GLY A 303 2.26 -37.79 -34.67
C GLY A 303 1.76 -37.10 -33.41
N SER A 304 2.41 -37.30 -32.27
CA SER A 304 2.41 -36.28 -31.20
C SER A 304 3.56 -35.30 -31.48
N PRO A 305 3.33 -33.99 -31.71
CA PRO A 305 4.44 -33.05 -31.78
C PRO A 305 5.02 -32.93 -30.37
N MET A 306 6.20 -33.50 -30.17
CA MET A 306 6.98 -33.26 -28.97
C MET A 306 7.20 -31.74 -28.85
N LEU A 307 6.91 -31.16 -27.68
CA LEU A 307 7.26 -29.78 -27.35
C LEU A 307 8.74 -29.57 -27.66
N ARG A 308 9.06 -28.88 -28.76
CA ARG A 308 10.40 -28.35 -29.00
C ARG A 308 10.58 -27.24 -27.99
N ALA A 309 11.52 -27.39 -27.05
CA ALA A 309 11.95 -26.27 -26.22
C ALA A 309 12.33 -25.11 -27.15
N ALA A 310 11.75 -23.94 -26.94
CA ALA A 310 12.03 -22.76 -27.76
C ALA A 310 13.53 -22.44 -27.62
N SER A 311 14.31 -22.66 -28.67
CA SER A 311 15.68 -22.17 -28.75
C SER A 311 15.66 -20.72 -29.23
N ALA A 312 16.56 -19.90 -28.71
CA ALA A 312 16.83 -18.57 -29.23
C ALA A 312 17.03 -18.61 -30.75
N ALA A 313 16.22 -17.84 -31.48
CA ALA A 313 16.30 -17.77 -32.94
C ALA A 313 16.93 -16.46 -33.43
N TYR A 314 16.82 -15.38 -32.65
CA TYR A 314 17.24 -14.05 -33.06
C TYR A 314 18.04 -13.34 -31.97
N GLN A 315 19.07 -12.62 -32.40
CA GLN A 315 19.83 -11.67 -31.60
C GLN A 315 19.79 -10.28 -32.25
N VAL A 316 19.89 -9.23 -31.44
CA VAL A 316 20.03 -7.85 -31.92
C VAL A 316 21.30 -7.22 -31.32
N GLN A 317 21.98 -6.39 -32.10
CA GLN A 317 23.12 -5.61 -31.63
C GLN A 317 22.63 -4.37 -30.87
N LEU A 318 23.15 -4.17 -29.66
CA LEU A 318 22.98 -2.97 -28.84
C LEU A 318 24.33 -2.27 -28.64
N GLN A 319 24.29 -0.95 -28.48
CA GLN A 319 25.45 -0.13 -28.18
C GLN A 319 25.08 1.00 -27.23
N GLY A 320 25.93 1.24 -26.24
CA GLY A 320 25.76 2.29 -25.23
C GLY A 320 25.22 1.72 -23.92
N LYS A 321 25.54 2.39 -22.82
CA LYS A 321 25.08 2.05 -21.48
C LYS A 321 23.67 2.59 -21.23
N GLY A 322 22.83 1.78 -20.60
CA GLY A 322 21.51 2.18 -20.12
C GLY A 322 20.38 1.26 -20.57
N LEU A 323 19.17 1.81 -20.64
CA LEU A 323 17.98 1.10 -21.10
C LEU A 323 17.78 1.36 -22.59
N HIS A 324 17.58 0.29 -23.35
CA HIS A 324 17.30 0.32 -24.78
C HIS A 324 15.92 -0.26 -25.06
N THR A 325 15.20 0.37 -25.99
CA THR A 325 13.90 -0.12 -26.48
C THR A 325 14.08 -0.79 -27.83
N ILE A 326 13.63 -2.04 -27.94
CA ILE A 326 13.69 -2.80 -29.20
C ILE A 326 12.27 -3.07 -29.65
N ASP A 327 11.88 -2.50 -30.78
CA ASP A 327 10.59 -2.74 -31.41
C ASP A 327 10.76 -3.72 -32.58
N LEU A 328 9.95 -4.77 -32.60
CA LEU A 328 9.99 -5.88 -33.54
C LEU A 328 8.61 -6.06 -34.18
N THR A 329 8.55 -6.27 -35.48
CA THR A 329 7.34 -6.78 -36.15
C THR A 329 7.58 -8.21 -36.61
N PHE A 330 6.61 -9.10 -36.41
CA PHE A 330 6.71 -10.48 -36.85
C PHE A 330 5.33 -11.08 -37.13
N ARG A 331 5.32 -12.24 -37.78
CA ARG A 331 4.12 -12.98 -38.17
C ARG A 331 4.09 -14.37 -37.56
N ALA A 332 2.92 -14.79 -37.10
CA ALA A 332 2.68 -16.15 -36.63
C ALA A 332 1.49 -16.78 -37.36
N GLY A 333 1.60 -18.08 -37.64
CA GLY A 333 0.54 -18.85 -38.29
C GLY A 333 -0.58 -19.22 -37.32
N ILE A 334 -1.81 -19.01 -37.75
CA ILE A 334 -3.05 -19.45 -37.09
C ILE A 334 -3.61 -20.64 -37.85
N THR A 335 -3.87 -21.72 -37.13
CA THR A 335 -4.62 -22.87 -37.65
C THR A 335 -6.10 -22.68 -37.32
N LEU A 336 -6.97 -22.74 -38.33
CA LEU A 336 -8.42 -22.67 -38.15
C LEU A 336 -9.10 -24.00 -38.42
N GLU A 337 -10.15 -24.28 -37.66
CA GLU A 337 -11.11 -25.37 -37.89
C GLU A 337 -12.53 -24.80 -37.72
N GLY A 338 -13.12 -24.34 -38.83
CA GLY A 338 -14.37 -23.59 -38.82
C GLY A 338 -14.20 -22.24 -38.12
N LYS A 339 -14.96 -22.01 -37.05
CA LYS A 339 -14.84 -20.80 -36.18
C LYS A 339 -13.87 -20.99 -35.01
N ALA A 340 -13.41 -22.22 -34.77
CA ALA A 340 -12.39 -22.50 -33.78
C ALA A 340 -11.01 -22.24 -34.39
N GLY A 341 -10.07 -21.80 -33.57
CA GLY A 341 -8.73 -21.52 -34.03
C GLY A 341 -7.70 -21.65 -32.92
N ARG A 342 -6.43 -21.78 -33.33
CA ARG A 342 -5.30 -21.80 -32.41
C ARG A 342 -4.04 -21.27 -33.06
N PHE A 343 -3.16 -20.70 -32.25
CA PHE A 343 -1.76 -20.47 -32.58
C PHE A 343 -0.88 -20.78 -31.37
N GLU A 344 0.41 -20.95 -31.63
CA GLU A 344 1.42 -21.15 -30.60
C GLU A 344 2.59 -20.23 -30.88
N LEU A 345 2.99 -19.42 -29.88
CA LEU A 345 4.16 -18.58 -29.95
C LEU A 345 5.30 -19.23 -29.16
N PRO A 346 6.47 -19.48 -29.80
CA PRO A 346 7.67 -19.92 -29.10
C PRO A 346 8.29 -18.72 -28.39
N LEU A 347 8.27 -18.71 -27.06
CA LEU A 347 8.76 -17.59 -26.24
C LEU A 347 10.02 -18.01 -25.49
N LEU A 348 10.79 -17.02 -25.04
CA LEU A 348 11.86 -17.24 -24.07
C LEU A 348 11.50 -16.54 -22.76
N PRO A 349 11.98 -17.06 -21.61
CA PRO A 349 11.60 -16.51 -20.33
C PRO A 349 12.18 -15.09 -20.16
N VAL A 350 11.33 -14.18 -19.69
CA VAL A 350 11.69 -12.79 -19.31
C VAL A 350 11.19 -12.49 -17.91
N ALA A 351 11.82 -11.53 -17.23
CA ALA A 351 11.44 -11.13 -15.87
C ALA A 351 10.02 -10.53 -15.80
N ALA A 352 9.64 -9.72 -16.79
CA ALA A 352 8.29 -9.18 -16.92
C ALA A 352 7.78 -9.33 -18.35
N GLY A 353 6.57 -9.88 -18.53
CA GLY A 353 6.04 -10.13 -19.87
C GLY A 353 4.53 -10.08 -19.94
N THR A 354 3.98 -9.39 -20.94
CA THR A 354 2.53 -9.35 -21.23
C THR A 354 2.27 -9.55 -22.72
N MET A 355 1.19 -10.27 -23.04
CA MET A 355 0.71 -10.42 -24.40
C MET A 355 -0.75 -9.97 -24.50
N GLU A 356 -1.04 -9.22 -25.55
CA GLU A 356 -2.39 -8.85 -25.97
C GLU A 356 -2.71 -9.52 -27.31
N PHE A 357 -3.79 -10.29 -27.33
CA PHE A 357 -4.32 -10.92 -28.53
C PHE A 357 -5.76 -10.49 -28.77
N THR A 358 -6.05 -10.01 -29.98
CA THR A 358 -7.40 -9.65 -30.40
C THR A 358 -8.05 -10.83 -31.12
N LEU A 359 -9.14 -11.34 -30.57
CA LEU A 359 -9.91 -12.45 -31.13
C LEU A 359 -10.47 -12.10 -32.51
N PRO A 360 -10.62 -13.08 -33.42
CA PRO A 360 -11.11 -12.85 -34.78
C PRO A 360 -12.62 -12.54 -34.84
N ALA A 361 -13.40 -12.93 -33.82
CA ALA A 361 -14.84 -12.68 -33.73
C ALA A 361 -15.29 -12.48 -32.27
N ASP A 362 -16.51 -11.98 -32.10
CA ASP A 362 -17.20 -11.92 -30.82
C ASP A 362 -17.74 -13.30 -30.40
N GLU A 363 -18.15 -13.44 -29.14
CA GLU A 363 -18.74 -14.67 -28.58
C GLU A 363 -17.85 -15.93 -28.76
N LEU A 364 -16.56 -15.81 -28.43
CA LEU A 364 -15.62 -16.93 -28.44
C LEU A 364 -15.13 -17.27 -27.02
N ASP A 365 -15.10 -18.56 -26.69
CA ASP A 365 -14.46 -19.09 -25.49
C ASP A 365 -12.97 -19.27 -25.74
N VAL A 366 -12.13 -18.68 -24.89
CA VAL A 366 -10.67 -18.70 -25.03
C VAL A 366 -10.02 -19.63 -24.02
N ARG A 367 -8.99 -20.34 -24.47
CA ARG A 367 -8.11 -21.19 -23.65
C ARG A 367 -6.65 -20.84 -23.92
N ILE A 368 -5.92 -20.55 -22.85
CA ILE A 368 -4.48 -20.33 -22.85
C ILE A 368 -3.80 -21.56 -22.28
N ASN A 369 -2.97 -22.24 -23.07
CA ASN A 369 -2.35 -23.51 -22.70
C ASN A 369 -3.38 -24.54 -22.17
N GLY A 370 -4.61 -24.50 -22.70
CA GLY A 370 -5.73 -25.37 -22.30
C GLY A 370 -6.54 -24.88 -21.09
N ARG A 371 -6.20 -23.73 -20.48
CA ARG A 371 -6.84 -23.18 -19.27
C ARG A 371 -7.72 -21.97 -19.59
N THR A 372 -8.80 -21.77 -18.83
CA THR A 372 -9.78 -20.67 -19.03
C THR A 372 -9.63 -19.51 -18.04
N ASN A 373 -8.76 -19.61 -17.04
CA ASN A 373 -8.65 -18.64 -15.93
C ASN A 373 -7.28 -17.98 -15.78
N THR A 374 -6.43 -18.03 -16.82
CA THR A 374 -5.06 -17.50 -16.78
C THR A 374 -4.90 -16.21 -17.60
N PHE A 375 -6.00 -15.54 -17.93
CA PHE A 375 -6.03 -14.34 -18.74
C PHE A 375 -7.20 -13.44 -18.31
N ARG A 376 -7.14 -12.18 -18.72
CA ARG A 376 -8.26 -11.24 -18.68
C ARG A 376 -8.78 -11.04 -20.10
N GLN A 377 -10.09 -10.99 -20.27
CA GLN A 377 -10.72 -10.67 -21.54
C GLN A 377 -11.56 -9.40 -21.39
N ASP A 378 -11.36 -8.44 -22.31
CA ASP A 378 -12.15 -7.22 -22.44
C ASP A 378 -12.68 -7.13 -23.88
N GLY A 379 -13.95 -7.50 -24.05
CA GLY A 379 -14.54 -7.73 -25.37
C GLY A 379 -13.78 -8.80 -26.16
N ARG A 380 -13.13 -8.37 -27.25
CA ARG A 380 -12.28 -9.24 -28.10
C ARG A 380 -10.82 -9.26 -27.69
N VAL A 381 -10.39 -8.41 -26.76
CA VAL A 381 -8.97 -8.30 -26.37
C VAL A 381 -8.69 -9.25 -25.21
N VAL A 382 -7.78 -10.19 -25.42
CA VAL A 382 -7.29 -11.15 -24.44
C VAL A 382 -5.91 -10.70 -23.97
N ILE A 383 -5.79 -10.44 -22.67
CA ILE A 383 -4.56 -9.98 -22.01
C ILE A 383 -4.07 -11.09 -21.09
N LEU A 384 -2.84 -11.56 -21.30
CA LEU A 384 -2.25 -12.62 -20.49
C LEU A 384 -0.80 -12.32 -20.07
N PRO A 385 -0.40 -12.70 -18.83
CA PRO A 385 0.99 -12.66 -18.42
C PRO A 385 1.77 -13.79 -19.09
N ILE A 386 3.00 -13.50 -19.51
CA ILE A 386 3.91 -14.46 -20.17
C ILE A 386 5.30 -14.48 -19.53
N ALA A 387 5.47 -13.87 -18.35
CA ALA A 387 6.71 -13.94 -17.59
C ALA A 387 7.06 -15.43 -17.32
N GLY A 388 8.30 -15.82 -17.65
CA GLY A 388 8.76 -17.21 -17.55
C GLY A 388 8.16 -18.22 -18.55
N ALA A 389 7.32 -17.80 -19.50
CA ALA A 389 6.73 -18.72 -20.48
C ALA A 389 7.74 -19.15 -21.56
N LEU A 390 7.84 -20.46 -21.83
CA LEU A 390 8.65 -21.03 -22.93
C LEU A 390 7.86 -21.23 -24.22
N SER A 391 6.54 -21.41 -24.11
CA SER A 391 5.62 -21.31 -25.23
C SER A 391 4.26 -20.87 -24.72
N THR A 392 3.49 -20.22 -25.58
CA THR A 392 2.12 -19.80 -25.29
C THR A 392 1.21 -20.23 -26.42
N ARG A 393 0.36 -21.22 -26.14
CA ARG A 393 -0.69 -21.66 -27.04
C ARG A 393 -1.99 -20.94 -26.69
N VAL A 394 -2.48 -20.15 -27.62
CA VAL A 394 -3.81 -19.53 -27.55
C VAL A 394 -4.74 -20.32 -28.44
N SER A 395 -5.89 -20.73 -27.91
CA SER A 395 -6.93 -21.43 -28.65
C SER A 395 -8.29 -20.84 -28.32
N TRP A 396 -9.18 -20.80 -29.29
CA TRP A 396 -10.54 -20.30 -29.14
C TRP A 396 -11.53 -21.20 -29.88
N GLN A 397 -12.77 -21.17 -29.42
CA GLN A 397 -13.90 -21.87 -30.03
C GLN A 397 -15.18 -21.03 -29.88
N PRO A 398 -16.22 -21.23 -30.70
CA PRO A 398 -17.52 -20.61 -30.49
C PRO A 398 -18.01 -20.80 -29.07
N ALA A 399 -18.41 -19.71 -28.42
CA ALA A 399 -19.03 -19.78 -27.10
C ALA A 399 -20.24 -20.70 -27.21
N THR A 400 -20.18 -21.84 -26.52
CA THR A 400 -21.33 -22.71 -26.46
C THR A 400 -22.30 -22.03 -25.51
N ARG A 401 -23.30 -21.32 -26.04
CA ARG A 401 -24.50 -20.99 -25.28
C ARG A 401 -25.09 -22.33 -24.84
N LYS A 402 -24.63 -22.87 -23.71
CA LYS A 402 -25.40 -23.86 -22.97
C LYS A 402 -26.70 -23.13 -22.67
N HIS A 403 -27.74 -23.50 -23.40
CA HIS A 403 -29.09 -23.27 -22.94
C HIS A 403 -29.10 -23.91 -21.56
N ASN A 404 -29.13 -23.08 -20.51
CA ASN A 404 -29.38 -23.58 -19.18
C ASN A 404 -30.67 -24.37 -19.30
N ALA A 405 -30.57 -25.71 -19.23
CA ALA A 405 -31.63 -26.44 -18.59
C ALA A 405 -31.86 -25.69 -17.28
N GLU A 406 -33.10 -25.26 -17.02
CA GLU A 406 -33.48 -24.53 -15.83
C GLU A 406 -32.86 -25.24 -14.61
N THR A 407 -31.73 -24.73 -14.12
CA THR A 407 -30.97 -25.40 -13.07
C THR A 407 -31.66 -25.07 -11.77
N ASP A 408 -32.29 -26.08 -11.18
CA ASP A 408 -32.95 -25.93 -9.88
C ASP A 408 -31.87 -26.00 -8.79
N ILE A 409 -31.49 -24.84 -8.25
CA ILE A 409 -30.51 -24.72 -7.16
C ILE A 409 -31.25 -24.53 -5.84
N ARG A 410 -30.93 -25.38 -4.85
CA ARG A 410 -31.32 -25.21 -3.45
C ARG A 410 -30.12 -24.74 -2.64
N ALA A 411 -30.26 -23.60 -1.98
CA ALA A 411 -29.28 -23.04 -1.07
C ALA A 411 -29.75 -23.13 0.38
N GLU A 412 -28.84 -23.55 1.25
CA GLU A 412 -29.01 -23.50 2.70
C GLU A 412 -27.80 -22.81 3.35
N SER A 413 -28.06 -21.72 4.05
CA SER A 413 -27.01 -20.88 4.64
C SER A 413 -26.99 -20.97 6.16
N THR A 414 -25.79 -21.04 6.72
CA THR A 414 -25.52 -20.83 8.14
C THR A 414 -24.66 -19.59 8.27
N THR A 415 -25.19 -18.54 8.90
CA THR A 415 -24.55 -17.23 8.96
C THR A 415 -24.37 -16.79 10.40
N ALA A 416 -23.23 -16.18 10.69
CA ALA A 416 -23.00 -15.47 11.93
C ALA A 416 -22.49 -14.06 11.64
N LEU A 417 -23.06 -13.07 12.33
CA LEU A 417 -22.55 -11.71 12.37
C LEU A 417 -21.97 -11.46 13.76
N ALA A 418 -20.67 -11.16 13.81
CA ALA A 418 -19.96 -10.81 15.03
C ALA A 418 -19.69 -9.31 15.13
N VAL A 419 -20.11 -8.73 16.24
CA VAL A 419 -19.94 -7.31 16.59
C VAL A 419 -18.75 -7.19 17.53
N GLY A 420 -17.67 -6.58 17.03
CA GLY A 420 -16.49 -6.18 17.81
C GLY A 420 -16.50 -4.68 18.13
N ASP A 421 -15.40 -4.17 18.71
CA ASP A 421 -15.32 -2.78 19.22
C ASP A 421 -15.55 -1.71 18.17
N SER A 422 -15.06 -1.93 16.95
CA SER A 422 -15.21 -1.01 15.81
C SER A 422 -15.36 -1.75 14.48
N SER A 423 -15.84 -3.00 14.54
CA SER A 423 -15.90 -3.87 13.37
C SER A 423 -17.09 -4.81 13.41
N LEU A 424 -17.53 -5.16 12.21
CA LEU A 424 -18.53 -6.17 11.93
C LEU A 424 -17.87 -7.25 11.09
N ARG A 425 -17.87 -8.49 11.58
CA ARG A 425 -17.41 -9.66 10.83
C ARG A 425 -18.60 -10.54 10.50
N TRP A 426 -18.86 -10.69 9.21
CA TRP A 426 -19.95 -11.51 8.70
C TRP A 426 -19.36 -12.78 8.09
N HIS A 427 -19.79 -13.92 8.59
CA HIS A 427 -19.30 -15.22 8.17
C HIS A 427 -20.50 -16.06 7.74
N THR A 428 -20.48 -16.58 6.52
CA THR A 428 -21.53 -17.46 6.05
C THR A 428 -20.95 -18.72 5.44
N THR A 429 -21.59 -19.85 5.71
CA THR A 429 -21.38 -21.10 5.00
C THR A 429 -22.65 -21.44 4.24
N ILE A 430 -22.55 -21.62 2.93
CA ILE A 430 -23.64 -21.91 2.02
C ILE A 430 -23.45 -23.31 1.47
N GLN A 431 -24.43 -24.17 1.69
CA GLN A 431 -24.54 -25.45 0.99
C GLN A 431 -25.46 -25.26 -0.22
N ALA A 432 -24.92 -25.42 -1.41
CA ALA A 432 -25.65 -25.28 -2.67
C ALA A 432 -25.77 -26.66 -3.33
N GLU A 433 -26.99 -27.03 -3.71
CA GLU A 433 -27.30 -28.34 -4.28
C GLU A 433 -28.09 -28.19 -5.58
N ALA A 434 -27.64 -28.88 -6.63
CA ALA A 434 -28.34 -29.02 -7.89
C ALA A 434 -29.42 -30.09 -7.73
N ARG A 435 -30.69 -29.69 -7.78
CA ARG A 435 -31.83 -30.61 -7.79
C ARG A 435 -32.14 -31.10 -9.20
N GLN A 436 -31.87 -30.26 -10.19
CA GLN A 436 -31.95 -30.58 -11.60
C GLN A 436 -30.92 -29.75 -12.38
N GLY A 437 -30.30 -30.36 -13.40
CA GLY A 437 -29.27 -29.69 -14.20
C GLY A 437 -27.90 -29.69 -13.54
N GLU A 438 -27.03 -28.78 -14.00
CA GLU A 438 -25.70 -28.56 -13.45
C GLU A 438 -25.44 -27.05 -13.34
N PHE A 439 -24.62 -26.63 -12.37
CA PHE A 439 -24.14 -25.25 -12.31
C PHE A 439 -22.63 -25.22 -12.12
N SER A 440 -21.96 -24.27 -12.79
CA SER A 440 -20.53 -23.99 -12.64
C SER A 440 -20.25 -22.60 -12.06
N GLU A 441 -21.31 -21.83 -11.79
CA GLU A 441 -21.22 -20.50 -11.19
C GLU A 441 -22.27 -20.34 -10.09
N LEU A 442 -21.93 -19.58 -9.05
CA LEU A 442 -22.85 -19.21 -7.97
C LEU A 442 -22.70 -17.71 -7.71
N ASP A 443 -23.81 -16.98 -7.63
CA ASP A 443 -23.80 -15.53 -7.39
C ASP A 443 -24.42 -15.23 -6.02
N VAL A 444 -23.61 -14.76 -5.07
CA VAL A 444 -24.02 -14.51 -3.69
C VAL A 444 -24.05 -13.01 -3.44
N VAL A 445 -25.24 -12.49 -3.14
CA VAL A 445 -25.42 -11.09 -2.75
C VAL A 445 -24.64 -10.80 -1.47
N ILE A 446 -23.92 -9.68 -1.46
CA ILE A 446 -23.24 -9.16 -0.28
C ILE A 446 -23.66 -7.71 -0.02
N PRO A 447 -23.55 -7.21 1.21
CA PRO A 447 -23.98 -5.85 1.54
C PRO A 447 -22.92 -4.84 1.10
N ASP A 448 -23.35 -3.64 0.69
CA ASP A 448 -22.48 -2.66 0.03
C ASP A 448 -21.27 -2.25 0.88
N ASN A 449 -21.43 -2.15 2.20
CA ASN A 449 -20.42 -1.71 3.15
C ASN A 449 -19.45 -2.80 3.62
N TYR A 450 -19.54 -4.04 3.11
CA TYR A 450 -18.68 -5.14 3.52
C TYR A 450 -17.58 -5.44 2.49
N ALA A 451 -16.32 -5.49 2.92
CA ALA A 451 -15.21 -6.00 2.13
C ALA A 451 -15.14 -7.52 2.23
N VAL A 452 -14.88 -8.20 1.11
CA VAL A 452 -14.62 -9.65 1.08
C VAL A 452 -13.22 -9.91 1.62
N GLN A 453 -13.11 -10.66 2.73
CA GLN A 453 -11.83 -11.08 3.30
C GLN A 453 -11.36 -12.40 2.70
N SER A 454 -12.24 -13.39 2.66
CA SER A 454 -11.93 -14.70 2.10
C SER A 454 -13.18 -15.35 1.50
N VAL A 455 -12.92 -16.19 0.52
CA VAL A 455 -13.90 -17.08 -0.10
C VAL A 455 -13.20 -18.42 -0.25
N SER A 456 -13.81 -19.47 0.29
CA SER A 456 -13.24 -20.82 0.29
C SER A 456 -14.31 -21.88 0.07
N GLY A 457 -13.90 -23.06 -0.36
CA GLY A 457 -14.77 -24.20 -0.59
C GLY A 457 -14.08 -25.25 -1.45
N PRO A 458 -14.48 -26.52 -1.38
CA PRO A 458 -13.85 -27.62 -2.11
C PRO A 458 -13.87 -27.43 -3.63
N ASP A 459 -14.90 -26.77 -4.17
CA ASP A 459 -15.07 -26.59 -5.62
C ASP A 459 -14.78 -25.16 -6.11
N VAL A 460 -14.31 -24.25 -5.25
CA VAL A 460 -14.09 -22.84 -5.64
C VAL A 460 -12.81 -22.72 -6.47
N ALA A 461 -12.94 -22.36 -7.75
CA ALA A 461 -11.81 -22.10 -8.65
C ALA A 461 -11.37 -20.63 -8.66
N GLY A 462 -12.30 -19.72 -8.37
CA GLY A 462 -12.06 -18.28 -8.34
C GLY A 462 -13.33 -17.52 -7.99
N TRP A 463 -13.20 -16.24 -7.71
CA TRP A 463 -14.33 -15.36 -7.42
C TRP A 463 -14.04 -13.94 -7.88
N THR A 464 -15.10 -13.19 -8.16
CA THR A 464 -15.03 -11.76 -8.50
C THR A 464 -16.18 -11.00 -7.86
N VAL A 465 -15.91 -9.79 -7.40
CA VAL A 465 -16.95 -8.89 -6.87
C VAL A 465 -17.60 -8.15 -8.03
N GLN A 466 -18.92 -8.18 -8.08
CA GLN A 466 -19.72 -7.45 -9.06
C GLN A 466 -20.46 -6.32 -8.35
N ASN A 467 -20.26 -5.10 -8.83
CA ASN A 467 -21.07 -3.95 -8.46
C ASN A 467 -22.02 -3.67 -9.62
N THR A 468 -23.32 -3.84 -9.38
CA THR A 468 -24.38 -3.43 -10.31
C THR A 468 -25.09 -2.22 -9.71
N ASP A 469 -25.82 -1.44 -10.52
CA ASP A 469 -26.54 -0.23 -10.08
C ASP A 469 -27.56 -0.47 -8.94
N GLN A 470 -27.91 -1.72 -8.64
CA GLN A 470 -28.94 -2.10 -7.66
C GLN A 470 -28.46 -2.99 -6.51
N GLN A 471 -27.34 -3.70 -6.65
CA GLN A 471 -26.87 -4.65 -5.62
C GLN A 471 -25.43 -5.09 -5.88
N ARG A 472 -24.67 -5.26 -4.80
CA ARG A 472 -23.33 -5.85 -4.81
C ARG A 472 -23.40 -7.37 -4.61
N SER A 473 -22.60 -8.12 -5.36
CA SER A 473 -22.55 -9.58 -5.24
C SER A 473 -21.16 -10.15 -5.49
N VAL A 474 -20.95 -11.39 -5.07
CA VAL A 474 -19.73 -12.17 -5.31
C VAL A 474 -20.09 -13.30 -6.27
N ARG A 475 -19.57 -13.22 -7.50
CA ARG A 475 -19.68 -14.29 -8.48
C ARG A 475 -18.55 -15.29 -8.25
N LEU A 476 -18.92 -16.51 -7.90
CA LEU A 476 -18.06 -17.66 -7.65
C LEU A 476 -17.99 -18.50 -8.92
N THR A 477 -16.78 -18.84 -9.37
CA THR A 477 -16.56 -19.80 -10.45
C THR A 477 -16.11 -21.12 -9.85
N LEU A 478 -16.75 -22.21 -10.23
CA LEU A 478 -16.48 -23.54 -9.72
C LEU A 478 -15.53 -24.33 -10.64
N GLN A 479 -14.68 -25.17 -10.04
CA GLN A 479 -13.69 -25.98 -10.75
C GLN A 479 -14.30 -27.12 -11.59
N ARG A 480 -15.55 -27.48 -11.26
CA ARG A 480 -16.36 -28.48 -11.96
C ARG A 480 -17.80 -27.99 -12.06
N ALA A 481 -18.54 -28.52 -13.03
CA ALA A 481 -19.98 -28.41 -13.02
C ALA A 481 -20.54 -29.27 -11.88
N VAL A 482 -21.29 -28.67 -10.96
CA VAL A 482 -21.90 -29.35 -9.81
C VAL A 482 -23.27 -29.87 -10.22
N THR A 483 -23.42 -31.19 -10.17
CA THR A 483 -24.67 -31.94 -10.39
C THR A 483 -25.26 -32.49 -9.10
N ASP A 484 -24.52 -32.38 -8.00
CA ASP A 484 -24.83 -32.87 -6.67
C ASP A 484 -24.89 -31.70 -5.67
N LYS A 485 -24.00 -31.67 -4.68
CA LYS A 485 -23.89 -30.58 -3.70
C LYS A 485 -22.47 -30.08 -3.61
N THR A 486 -22.34 -28.80 -3.30
CA THR A 486 -21.08 -28.16 -2.94
C THR A 486 -21.27 -27.23 -1.75
N GLN A 487 -20.16 -26.81 -1.15
CA GLN A 487 -20.18 -25.89 -0.03
C GLN A 487 -19.25 -24.72 -0.32
N VAL A 488 -19.69 -23.52 0.03
CA VAL A 488 -18.88 -22.30 -0.08
C VAL A 488 -18.95 -21.56 1.24
N THR A 489 -17.81 -21.07 1.72
CA THR A 489 -17.69 -20.22 2.89
C THR A 489 -17.22 -18.83 2.45
N LEU A 490 -17.90 -17.79 2.93
CA LEU A 490 -17.51 -16.39 2.70
C LEU A 490 -17.31 -15.71 4.05
N GLN A 491 -16.18 -14.99 4.17
CA GLN A 491 -15.89 -14.11 5.29
C GLN A 491 -15.82 -12.67 4.78
N LEU A 492 -16.62 -11.80 5.39
CA LEU A 492 -16.69 -10.40 5.07
C LEU A 492 -16.43 -9.53 6.31
N TYR A 493 -15.94 -8.32 6.07
CA TYR A 493 -15.61 -7.34 7.10
C TYR A 493 -16.17 -5.96 6.76
N ALA A 494 -16.76 -5.30 7.74
CA ALA A 494 -17.08 -3.88 7.65
C ALA A 494 -16.56 -3.16 8.89
N SER A 495 -16.02 -1.95 8.72
CA SER A 495 -15.79 -1.04 9.84
C SER A 495 -17.12 -0.39 10.24
N HIS A 496 -17.38 -0.29 11.53
CA HIS A 496 -18.57 0.37 12.05
C HIS A 496 -18.20 1.17 13.29
N ASP A 497 -18.74 2.39 13.41
CA ASP A 497 -18.55 3.22 14.59
C ASP A 497 -19.74 3.02 15.54
N PHE A 498 -19.44 2.54 16.76
CA PHE A 498 -20.44 2.32 17.81
C PHE A 498 -20.43 3.44 18.87
N SER A 499 -19.83 4.60 18.57
CA SER A 499 -19.72 5.74 19.50
C SER A 499 -21.06 6.35 19.92
N GLN A 500 -22.13 6.13 19.15
CA GLN A 500 -23.47 6.63 19.50
C GLN A 500 -24.12 5.77 20.59
N GLU A 501 -24.90 6.38 21.47
CA GLU A 501 -25.66 5.68 22.51
C GLU A 501 -26.67 4.67 21.94
N ARG A 502 -27.10 4.89 20.69
CA ARG A 502 -28.03 4.03 19.97
C ARG A 502 -27.55 3.82 18.54
N ASN A 503 -27.18 2.58 18.21
CA ASN A 503 -26.79 2.17 16.86
C ASN A 503 -27.83 1.17 16.35
N ASP A 504 -28.66 1.59 15.39
CA ASP A 504 -29.57 0.68 14.70
C ASP A 504 -28.79 -0.05 13.59
N LEU A 505 -28.64 -1.36 13.73
CA LEU A 505 -27.86 -2.21 12.83
C LEU A 505 -28.79 -3.10 12.00
N GLN A 506 -28.67 -3.00 10.69
CA GLN A 506 -29.28 -3.94 9.75
C GLN A 506 -28.41 -5.19 9.65
N ILE A 507 -28.97 -6.34 10.02
CA ILE A 507 -28.27 -7.62 9.97
C ILE A 507 -28.35 -8.17 8.55
N PRO A 508 -27.22 -8.36 7.84
CA PRO A 508 -27.28 -8.79 6.46
C PRO A 508 -27.58 -10.29 6.32
N ILE A 509 -28.52 -10.60 5.43
CA ILE A 509 -28.96 -11.95 5.12
C ILE A 509 -28.31 -12.37 3.79
N PRO A 510 -27.62 -13.53 3.72
CA PRO A 510 -27.08 -14.00 2.45
C PRO A 510 -28.21 -14.31 1.48
N GLN A 511 -28.01 -13.99 0.21
CA GLN A 511 -28.93 -14.37 -0.85
C GLN A 511 -28.17 -15.00 -2.02
N VAL A 512 -28.55 -16.22 -2.40
CA VAL A 512 -28.03 -16.89 -3.59
C VAL A 512 -28.92 -16.57 -4.78
N ARG A 513 -28.42 -15.81 -5.75
CA ARG A 513 -29.18 -15.41 -6.94
C ARG A 513 -29.41 -16.62 -7.84
N GLY A 514 -30.64 -16.79 -8.31
CA GLY A 514 -31.03 -17.90 -9.17
C GLY A 514 -31.34 -19.20 -8.43
N ALA A 515 -31.26 -19.23 -7.09
CA ALA A 515 -31.74 -20.37 -6.31
C ALA A 515 -33.27 -20.40 -6.23
N THR A 516 -33.86 -21.56 -6.52
CA THR A 516 -35.32 -21.79 -6.41
C THR A 516 -35.77 -21.82 -4.96
N SER A 517 -34.87 -22.24 -4.05
CA SER A 517 -35.08 -22.20 -2.60
C SER A 517 -33.81 -21.69 -1.94
N ASP A 518 -33.95 -20.63 -1.14
CA ASP A 518 -32.89 -20.06 -0.32
C ASP A 518 -33.39 -19.85 1.11
N ARG A 519 -32.78 -20.56 2.05
CA ARG A 519 -33.16 -20.59 3.46
C ARG A 519 -31.92 -20.64 4.33
N GLY A 520 -32.05 -20.29 5.61
CA GLY A 520 -30.91 -20.38 6.49
C GLY A 520 -31.15 -19.88 7.90
N THR A 521 -30.07 -19.90 8.68
CA THR A 521 -30.03 -19.40 10.05
C THR A 521 -29.01 -18.29 10.19
N ILE A 522 -29.34 -17.28 10.99
CA ILE A 522 -28.47 -16.13 11.27
C ILE A 522 -28.28 -16.06 12.78
N LEU A 523 -27.03 -16.04 13.23
CA LEU A 523 -26.63 -15.86 14.62
C LEU A 523 -25.96 -14.50 14.81
N LEU A 524 -26.42 -13.71 15.76
CA LEU A 524 -25.76 -12.49 16.21
C LEU A 524 -24.86 -12.79 17.41
N LEU A 525 -23.58 -12.52 17.24
CA LEU A 525 -22.57 -12.53 18.28
C LEU A 525 -22.22 -11.08 18.64
N ALA A 526 -22.21 -10.75 19.93
CA ALA A 526 -21.74 -9.43 20.38
C ALA A 526 -20.90 -9.57 21.64
N GLY A 527 -19.85 -8.75 21.74
CA GLY A 527 -19.07 -8.60 22.96
C GLY A 527 -19.92 -8.10 24.13
N SER A 528 -19.48 -8.36 25.38
CA SER A 528 -20.23 -7.97 26.58
C SER A 528 -20.29 -6.47 26.84
N GLN A 529 -19.57 -5.67 26.06
CA GLN A 529 -19.67 -4.21 26.02
C GLN A 529 -20.92 -3.72 25.28
N PHE A 530 -21.67 -4.59 24.59
CA PHE A 530 -22.89 -4.23 23.87
C PHE A 530 -24.12 -4.90 24.48
N GLN A 531 -25.16 -4.10 24.69
CA GLN A 531 -26.50 -4.59 24.96
C GLN A 531 -27.29 -4.62 23.65
N VAL A 532 -27.85 -5.80 23.32
CA VAL A 532 -28.70 -5.99 22.15
C VAL A 532 -30.17 -5.84 22.56
N GLY A 533 -30.84 -4.83 22.05
CA GLY A 533 -32.27 -4.57 22.26
C GLY A 533 -33.02 -4.40 20.95
N GLY A 534 -34.35 -4.57 20.98
CA GLY A 534 -35.25 -4.35 19.83
C GLY A 534 -34.99 -5.27 18.64
N ASP A 535 -36.04 -5.93 18.13
CA ASP A 535 -35.92 -6.68 16.87
C ASP A 535 -37.04 -6.25 15.92
N GLY A 536 -36.70 -5.43 14.93
CA GLY A 536 -37.53 -5.24 13.74
C GLY A 536 -37.29 -6.44 12.82
N ILE A 537 -38.27 -7.31 12.66
CA ILE A 537 -38.13 -8.51 11.82
C ILE A 537 -39.24 -8.60 10.77
N THR A 538 -38.84 -8.96 9.56
CA THR A 538 -39.74 -9.25 8.43
C THR A 538 -39.29 -10.54 7.78
N GLY A 539 -40.19 -11.49 7.56
CA GLY A 539 -39.87 -12.74 6.84
C GLY A 539 -38.96 -13.73 7.59
N VAL A 540 -38.66 -13.50 8.87
CA VAL A 540 -37.84 -14.39 9.71
C VAL A 540 -38.55 -14.81 11.00
N THR A 541 -38.08 -15.90 11.61
CA THR A 541 -38.54 -16.41 12.91
C THR A 541 -37.38 -16.49 13.90
N ARG A 542 -37.59 -16.16 15.17
CA ARG A 542 -36.58 -16.37 16.21
C ARG A 542 -36.44 -17.86 16.53
N ILE A 543 -35.21 -18.29 16.84
CA ILE A 543 -34.88 -19.64 17.31
C ILE A 543 -34.07 -19.56 18.61
N ASP A 544 -33.94 -20.68 19.32
CA ASP A 544 -33.10 -20.76 20.52
C ASP A 544 -31.61 -20.53 20.15
N LEU A 545 -30.88 -19.85 21.02
CA LEU A 545 -29.45 -19.59 20.87
C LEU A 545 -28.62 -20.88 20.90
N GLN A 546 -29.06 -21.89 21.64
CA GLN A 546 -28.36 -23.18 21.74
C GLN A 546 -28.53 -24.00 20.46
N ASP A 547 -29.67 -23.86 19.80
CA ASP A 547 -30.01 -24.59 18.57
C ASP A 547 -29.41 -23.94 17.31
N ALA A 548 -28.89 -22.72 17.41
CA ALA A 548 -28.32 -21.99 16.29
C ALA A 548 -26.92 -22.54 15.91
N PRO A 549 -26.73 -23.06 14.68
CA PRO A 549 -25.41 -23.51 14.24
C PRO A 549 -24.47 -22.33 13.97
N LEU A 550 -23.16 -22.59 14.08
CA LEU A 550 -22.11 -21.66 13.65
C LEU A 550 -21.63 -22.02 12.24
N PRO A 551 -21.26 -21.04 11.40
CA PRO A 551 -20.62 -21.31 10.12
C PRO A 551 -19.27 -22.02 10.30
N GLN A 552 -18.83 -22.77 9.29
CA GLN A 552 -17.53 -23.43 9.30
C GLN A 552 -16.42 -22.42 9.01
N GLY A 553 -15.31 -22.49 9.75
CA GLY A 553 -14.11 -21.68 9.54
C GLY A 553 -13.60 -21.09 10.85
N ASP A 554 -13.01 -19.90 10.77
CA ASP A 554 -12.41 -19.23 11.93
C ASP A 554 -13.42 -18.94 13.04
N THR A 555 -12.92 -18.99 14.27
CA THR A 555 -13.69 -18.65 15.47
C THR A 555 -14.04 -17.17 15.46
N LEU A 556 -15.32 -16.86 15.62
CA LEU A 556 -15.83 -15.51 15.77
C LEU A 556 -15.90 -15.12 17.24
N ASP A 557 -15.32 -13.98 17.59
CA ASP A 557 -15.42 -13.43 18.94
C ASP A 557 -16.85 -12.98 19.28
N GLY A 558 -17.17 -13.00 20.57
CA GLY A 558 -18.43 -12.50 21.11
C GLY A 558 -19.35 -13.60 21.66
N ASN A 559 -20.32 -13.19 22.46
CA ASN A 559 -21.32 -14.08 23.04
C ASN A 559 -22.55 -14.16 22.13
N ARG A 560 -23.23 -15.32 22.11
CA ARG A 560 -24.50 -15.51 21.39
C ARG A 560 -25.60 -14.63 22.00
N GLN A 561 -26.17 -13.73 21.20
CA GLN A 561 -27.18 -12.76 21.65
C GLN A 561 -28.57 -13.06 21.12
N ARG A 562 -28.67 -13.29 19.80
CA ARG A 562 -29.93 -13.53 19.07
C ARG A 562 -29.70 -14.51 17.92
N ALA A 563 -30.71 -15.30 17.61
CA ALA A 563 -30.68 -16.19 16.46
C ALA A 563 -32.03 -16.17 15.72
N TRP A 564 -31.97 -16.20 14.39
CA TRP A 564 -33.13 -16.22 13.52
C TRP A 564 -32.99 -17.29 12.46
N ARG A 565 -34.14 -17.69 11.91
CA ARG A 565 -34.26 -18.55 10.75
C ARG A 565 -35.14 -17.90 9.71
N PHE A 566 -34.67 -17.87 8.47
CA PHE A 566 -35.42 -17.41 7.31
C PHE A 566 -35.71 -18.59 6.37
N ALA A 567 -36.88 -18.57 5.74
CA ALA A 567 -37.31 -19.64 4.83
C ALA A 567 -37.36 -19.21 3.36
N ARG A 568 -37.39 -17.89 3.10
CA ARG A 568 -37.41 -17.27 1.78
C ARG A 568 -37.07 -15.79 1.90
N HIS A 569 -36.75 -15.17 0.77
CA HIS A 569 -36.62 -13.72 0.61
C HIS A 569 -37.95 -13.08 0.15
N PRO A 570 -38.18 -11.77 0.40
CA PRO A 570 -37.34 -10.86 1.18
C PRO A 570 -37.43 -11.18 2.69
N ALA A 571 -36.30 -11.06 3.36
CA ALA A 571 -36.18 -11.21 4.80
C ALA A 571 -35.31 -10.08 5.34
N GLU A 572 -35.72 -9.49 6.47
CA GLU A 572 -35.06 -8.34 7.05
C GLU A 572 -34.99 -8.49 8.56
N ILE A 573 -33.84 -8.10 9.11
CA ILE A 573 -33.58 -8.07 10.54
C ILE A 573 -32.89 -6.75 10.87
N GLN A 574 -33.50 -6.01 11.78
CA GLN A 574 -32.93 -4.81 12.37
C GLN A 574 -32.83 -5.01 13.88
N VAL A 575 -31.64 -4.77 14.43
CA VAL A 575 -31.40 -4.79 15.87
C VAL A 575 -30.89 -3.44 16.33
N ARG A 576 -31.09 -3.14 17.61
CA ARG A 576 -30.49 -1.98 18.25
C ARG A 576 -29.35 -2.41 19.16
N LEU A 577 -28.18 -1.83 18.92
CA LEU A 577 -27.01 -1.98 19.76
C LEU A 577 -26.83 -0.70 20.58
N SER A 578 -26.76 -0.86 21.90
CA SER A 578 -26.35 0.21 22.82
C SER A 578 -25.11 -0.23 23.57
N PRO A 579 -24.10 0.63 23.74
CA PRO A 579 -23.01 0.37 24.67
C PRO A 579 -23.58 0.05 26.05
N THR A 580 -23.08 -1.00 26.69
CA THR A 580 -23.41 -1.29 28.09
C THR A 580 -22.78 -0.19 28.91
N ALA A 581 -23.58 0.52 29.73
CA ALA A 581 -23.08 1.56 30.61
C ALA A 581 -21.88 1.04 31.42
N ASP A 582 -20.85 1.87 31.57
CA ASP A 582 -19.67 1.53 32.37
C ASP A 582 -20.11 1.24 33.82
N GLU A 583 -20.14 -0.04 34.24
CA GLU A 583 -20.33 -0.39 35.65
C GLU A 583 -18.96 -0.50 36.32
N LEU A 584 -18.60 0.55 37.06
CA LEU A 584 -17.44 0.60 37.95
C LEU A 584 -17.93 0.54 39.40
N ARG A 585 -17.48 -0.45 40.17
CA ARG A 585 -17.67 -0.46 41.62
C ARG A 585 -16.40 0.01 42.30
N ILE A 586 -16.53 1.02 43.15
CA ILE A 586 -15.37 1.68 43.74
C ILE A 586 -15.56 1.77 45.24
N ALA A 587 -14.55 1.33 45.97
CA ALA A 587 -14.36 1.70 47.37
C ALA A 587 -13.17 2.66 47.44
N ALA A 588 -13.42 3.89 47.91
CA ALA A 588 -12.39 4.91 48.05
C ALA A 588 -12.17 5.23 49.54
N ASN A 589 -10.89 5.29 49.94
CA ASN A 589 -10.47 5.72 51.26
C ASN A 589 -9.56 6.94 51.13
N HIS A 590 -9.93 8.03 51.78
CA HIS A 590 -9.17 9.28 51.74
C HIS A 590 -8.62 9.63 53.12
N ALA A 591 -7.39 10.11 53.16
CA ALA A 591 -6.76 10.65 54.35
C ALA A 591 -6.16 12.02 54.02
N ALA A 592 -6.45 13.01 54.86
CA ALA A 592 -5.87 14.33 54.77
C ALA A 592 -5.07 14.60 56.05
N ARG A 593 -3.80 14.96 55.91
CA ARG A 593 -2.91 15.39 57.00
C ARG A 593 -2.63 16.88 56.85
N MET A 594 -3.06 17.64 57.84
CA MET A 594 -2.84 19.08 57.88
C MET A 594 -1.44 19.39 58.41
N GLU A 595 -0.71 20.25 57.69
CA GLU A 595 0.54 20.85 58.14
C GLU A 595 0.39 22.39 58.28
N THR A 596 1.47 23.06 58.68
CA THR A 596 1.45 24.52 58.89
C THR A 596 1.11 25.29 57.62
N GLN A 597 1.65 24.87 56.46
CA GLN A 597 1.54 25.60 55.20
C GLN A 597 0.80 24.84 54.09
N ARG A 598 0.63 23.52 54.23
CA ARG A 598 0.02 22.65 53.20
C ARG A 598 -0.83 21.57 53.83
N THR A 599 -1.65 20.92 53.02
CA THR A 599 -2.37 19.69 53.38
C THR A 599 -1.87 18.56 52.50
N LEU A 600 -1.38 17.49 53.11
CA LEU A 600 -1.03 16.26 52.40
C LEU A 600 -2.28 15.38 52.27
N TRP A 601 -2.47 14.83 51.09
CA TRP A 601 -3.62 14.01 50.73
C TRP A 601 -3.15 12.64 50.27
N ALA A 602 -3.79 11.59 50.77
CA ALA A 602 -3.61 10.23 50.30
C ALA A 602 -4.98 9.63 49.99
N SER A 603 -5.16 9.12 48.78
CA SER A 603 -6.40 8.47 48.32
C SER A 603 -6.07 7.07 47.83
N ARG A 604 -6.80 6.07 48.33
CA ARG A 604 -6.71 4.68 47.87
C ARG A 604 -8.06 4.27 47.31
N TYR A 605 -8.05 3.77 46.08
CA TYR A 605 -9.22 3.23 45.38
C TYR A 605 -9.05 1.73 45.19
N GLU A 606 -10.08 0.97 45.55
CA GLU A 606 -10.30 -0.38 45.07
C GLU A 606 -11.37 -0.31 43.99
N VAL A 607 -10.97 -0.56 42.74
CA VAL A 607 -11.83 -0.43 41.57
C VAL A 607 -12.09 -1.82 41.01
N ASP A 608 -13.36 -2.24 40.99
CA ASP A 608 -13.83 -3.44 40.31
C ASP A 608 -14.47 -3.03 38.97
N ILE A 609 -13.77 -3.29 37.86
CA ILE A 609 -14.26 -3.04 36.50
C ILE A 609 -15.13 -4.23 36.07
N LEU A 610 -16.46 -4.04 36.08
CA LEU A 610 -17.44 -5.07 35.74
C LEU A 610 -17.85 -5.01 34.26
N GLY A 611 -17.88 -3.80 33.68
CA GLY A 611 -18.30 -3.52 32.30
C GLY A 611 -17.19 -3.65 31.24
N THR A 612 -17.02 -2.64 30.40
CA THR A 612 -16.01 -2.62 29.31
C THR A 612 -14.59 -2.60 29.87
N PRO A 613 -13.63 -3.38 29.32
CA PRO A 613 -12.24 -3.32 29.77
C PRO A 613 -11.68 -1.90 29.64
N ARG A 614 -11.00 -1.38 30.68
CA ARG A 614 -10.43 -0.02 30.67
C ARG A 614 -8.93 -0.08 30.49
N GLY A 615 -8.41 0.69 29.54
CA GLY A 615 -6.98 0.99 29.41
C GLY A 615 -6.61 2.32 30.07
N ARG A 616 -7.59 3.11 30.50
CA ARG A 616 -7.40 4.42 31.12
C ARG A 616 -8.44 4.64 32.23
N LEU A 617 -8.00 5.29 33.31
CA LEU A 617 -8.85 5.74 34.41
C LEU A 617 -8.65 7.25 34.61
N ASP A 618 -9.73 7.99 34.75
CA ASP A 618 -9.69 9.44 34.92
C ASP A 618 -10.17 9.80 36.32
N ILE A 619 -9.43 10.68 37.00
CA ILE A 619 -9.70 11.13 38.36
C ILE A 619 -9.77 12.65 38.35
N LEU A 620 -10.93 13.20 38.70
CA LEU A 620 -11.11 14.62 38.96
C LEU A 620 -10.34 14.98 40.23
N VAL A 621 -9.44 15.95 40.12
CA VAL A 621 -8.67 16.49 41.23
C VAL A 621 -8.93 18.00 41.32
N PRO A 622 -8.89 18.59 42.53
CA PRO A 622 -8.97 20.05 42.69
C PRO A 622 -7.97 20.81 41.82
N ASP A 623 -8.31 22.04 41.45
CA ASP A 623 -7.47 22.93 40.63
C ASP A 623 -6.10 23.22 41.27
N ASP A 624 -6.03 23.21 42.60
CA ASP A 624 -4.83 23.41 43.41
C ASP A 624 -4.12 22.11 43.85
N PHE A 625 -4.59 20.94 43.41
CA PHE A 625 -4.02 19.65 43.78
C PHE A 625 -2.72 19.31 43.04
N LEU A 626 -1.61 19.16 43.75
CA LEU A 626 -0.33 18.72 43.16
C LEU A 626 -0.09 17.24 43.47
N PRO A 627 -0.12 16.34 42.46
CA PRO A 627 0.26 14.94 42.64
C PRO A 627 1.75 14.83 43.00
N LEU A 628 2.05 14.04 44.02
CA LEU A 628 3.40 13.73 44.48
C LEU A 628 3.79 12.29 44.10
N ASP A 629 2.86 11.35 44.24
CA ASP A 629 3.03 9.94 43.85
C ASP A 629 1.71 9.39 43.34
N VAL A 630 1.77 8.63 42.24
CA VAL A 630 0.60 8.00 41.61
C VAL A 630 0.99 6.58 41.26
N GLN A 631 0.32 5.62 41.88
CA GLN A 631 0.54 4.20 41.66
C GLN A 631 -0.79 3.54 41.30
N ALA A 632 -0.77 2.63 40.34
CA ALA A 632 -1.91 1.76 40.06
C ALA A 632 -1.42 0.38 39.63
N THR A 633 -2.27 -0.63 39.79
CA THR A 633 -2.02 -1.97 39.23
C THR A 633 -1.81 -1.84 37.72
N ASP A 634 -0.66 -2.29 37.22
CA ASP A 634 -0.21 -2.18 35.81
C ASP A 634 -0.35 -0.75 35.24
N LEU A 635 0.07 0.25 36.02
CA LEU A 635 0.22 1.62 35.55
C LEU A 635 1.34 1.68 34.50
N GLN A 636 1.03 2.19 33.33
CA GLN A 636 2.01 2.52 32.29
C GLN A 636 2.51 3.95 32.43
N ASP A 637 1.58 4.91 32.58
CA ASP A 637 1.91 6.33 32.70
C ASP A 637 0.76 7.10 33.37
N TRP A 638 1.01 8.34 33.83
CA TRP A 638 -0.03 9.24 34.30
C TRP A 638 0.27 10.69 33.95
N TYR A 639 -0.78 11.48 33.71
CA TYR A 639 -0.64 12.91 33.40
C TYR A 639 -1.85 13.72 33.86
N LEU A 640 -1.64 15.03 34.03
CA LEU A 640 -2.70 16.00 34.37
C LEU A 640 -3.17 16.72 33.11
N SER A 641 -4.48 16.73 32.89
CA SER A 641 -5.12 17.54 31.87
C SER A 641 -5.58 18.88 32.46
N PRO A 642 -5.55 19.98 31.68
CA PRO A 642 -6.12 21.25 32.10
C PRO A 642 -7.62 21.12 32.40
N PRO A 643 -8.17 21.97 33.27
CA PRO A 643 -9.59 21.93 33.61
C PRO A 643 -10.46 22.25 32.39
N ALA A 644 -11.66 21.68 32.35
CA ALA A 644 -12.64 21.97 31.30
C ALA A 644 -13.28 23.36 31.53
N GLU A 645 -13.78 24.03 30.49
CA GLU A 645 -14.41 25.36 30.61
C GLU A 645 -15.60 25.38 31.60
N SER A 646 -16.20 24.23 31.90
CA SER A 646 -17.36 24.08 32.78
C SER A 646 -17.06 23.60 34.21
N ASP A 647 -15.87 23.04 34.48
CA ASP A 647 -15.48 22.51 35.81
C ASP A 647 -14.05 22.96 36.15
N PRO A 648 -13.82 23.72 37.24
CA PRO A 648 -12.49 24.17 37.61
C PRO A 648 -11.54 23.01 37.99
N ARG A 649 -12.04 21.82 38.27
CA ARG A 649 -11.23 20.64 38.61
C ARG A 649 -10.43 20.14 37.42
N ARG A 650 -9.21 19.66 37.69
CA ARG A 650 -8.32 19.05 36.70
C ARG A 650 -8.57 17.56 36.59
N ILE A 651 -8.18 16.94 35.47
CA ILE A 651 -8.31 15.50 35.28
C ILE A 651 -6.92 14.86 35.38
N LEU A 652 -6.70 14.07 36.42
CA LEU A 652 -5.57 13.16 36.55
C LEU A 652 -5.89 11.86 35.78
N SER A 653 -5.23 11.67 34.64
CA SER A 653 -5.41 10.53 33.75
C SER A 653 -4.35 9.46 34.03
N LEU A 654 -4.78 8.23 34.30
CA LEU A 654 -3.92 7.07 34.55
C LEU A 654 -4.03 6.12 33.37
N GLN A 655 -2.94 5.92 32.64
CA GLN A 655 -2.83 5.00 31.52
C GLN A 655 -2.33 3.64 32.01
N LEU A 656 -3.06 2.57 31.71
CA LEU A 656 -2.69 1.20 32.07
C LEU A 656 -1.92 0.53 30.92
N THR A 657 -1.12 -0.49 31.23
CA THR A 657 -0.33 -1.26 30.24
C THR A 657 -1.20 -1.96 29.17
N GLY A 658 -2.50 -2.11 29.42
CA GLY A 658 -3.48 -2.63 28.48
C GLY A 658 -4.91 -2.51 29.02
N ALA A 659 -5.91 -2.74 28.18
CA ALA A 659 -7.31 -2.70 28.59
C ALA A 659 -7.64 -3.89 29.51
N ARG A 660 -8.16 -3.64 30.72
CA ARG A 660 -8.40 -4.70 31.72
C ARG A 660 -9.79 -4.66 32.35
N ARG A 661 -10.19 -5.83 32.84
CA ARG A 661 -11.38 -6.10 33.68
C ARG A 661 -10.96 -6.66 35.03
N GLY A 662 -11.88 -6.61 35.98
CA GLY A 662 -11.66 -7.13 37.34
C GLY A 662 -11.10 -6.09 38.29
N ARG A 663 -10.52 -6.57 39.39
CA ARG A 663 -10.08 -5.72 40.50
C ARG A 663 -8.73 -5.09 40.22
N LEU A 664 -8.61 -3.80 40.49
CA LEU A 664 -7.34 -3.08 40.53
C LEU A 664 -7.30 -2.09 41.70
N GLN A 665 -6.08 -1.76 42.11
CA GLN A 665 -5.85 -0.76 43.16
C GLN A 665 -5.18 0.47 42.58
N VAL A 666 -5.65 1.64 42.99
CA VAL A 666 -5.03 2.94 42.69
C VAL A 666 -4.69 3.63 44.00
N VAL A 667 -3.48 4.17 44.11
CA VAL A 667 -3.01 4.97 45.24
C VAL A 667 -2.48 6.29 44.71
N ILE A 668 -3.01 7.38 45.23
CA ILE A 668 -2.60 8.73 44.87
C ILE A 668 -2.19 9.45 46.14
N GLN A 669 -1.01 10.06 46.11
CA GLN A 669 -0.55 10.99 47.11
C GLN A 669 -0.34 12.36 46.46
N GLY A 670 -0.76 13.41 47.13
CA GLY A 670 -0.61 14.76 46.65
C GLY A 670 -0.60 15.78 47.78
N GLN A 671 -0.40 17.04 47.41
CA GLN A 671 -0.46 18.16 48.33
C GLN A 671 -1.32 19.29 47.77
N ARG A 672 -1.90 20.07 48.67
CA ARG A 672 -2.64 21.29 48.38
C ARG A 672 -2.14 22.41 49.28
N ASP A 673 -2.17 23.63 48.77
CA ASP A 673 -1.87 24.79 49.59
C ASP A 673 -2.95 24.97 50.65
N ARG A 674 -2.56 25.45 51.82
CA ARG A 674 -3.53 25.70 52.89
C ARG A 674 -4.35 26.95 52.55
N ASN A 675 -5.67 26.82 52.61
CA ASN A 675 -6.58 27.95 52.44
C ASN A 675 -6.22 29.10 53.42
N SER A 676 -6.43 30.34 52.98
CA SER A 676 -6.17 31.55 53.76
C SER A 676 -6.99 31.60 55.06
N ASP A 677 -8.19 31.01 55.06
CA ASP A 677 -8.93 30.71 56.27
C ASP A 677 -8.39 29.44 56.95
N ARG A 678 -7.63 29.63 58.03
CA ARG A 678 -7.01 28.55 58.80
C ARG A 678 -7.96 27.85 59.77
N THR A 679 -9.20 28.32 59.89
CA THR A 679 -10.20 27.81 60.84
C THR A 679 -11.10 26.72 60.23
N GLN A 680 -11.10 26.56 58.91
CA GLN A 680 -11.90 25.57 58.20
C GLN A 680 -11.04 24.72 57.26
N LEU A 681 -11.30 23.41 57.23
CA LEU A 681 -10.73 22.49 56.24
C LEU A 681 -11.87 21.99 55.35
N ILE A 682 -11.82 22.33 54.06
CA ILE A 682 -12.74 21.79 53.05
C ILE A 682 -12.14 20.49 52.53
N LEU A 683 -12.84 19.38 52.75
CA LEU A 683 -12.47 18.07 52.22
C LEU A 683 -13.09 17.91 50.83
N ASP A 684 -12.28 18.13 49.80
CA ASP A 684 -12.63 17.89 48.41
C ASP A 684 -11.68 16.82 47.85
N PRO A 685 -11.99 15.52 48.10
CA PRO A 685 -11.17 14.41 47.67
C PRO A 685 -11.10 14.31 46.15
N PRO A 686 -9.99 13.78 45.61
CA PRO A 686 -10.00 13.31 44.24
C PRO A 686 -11.15 12.31 44.01
N GLU A 687 -11.78 12.36 42.84
CA GLU A 687 -12.99 11.61 42.51
C GLU A 687 -12.77 10.89 41.18
N LEU A 688 -12.88 9.56 41.14
CA LEU A 688 -12.79 8.81 39.88
C LEU A 688 -14.04 9.08 39.04
N THR A 689 -13.91 9.28 37.72
CA THR A 689 -15.03 9.56 36.82
C THR A 689 -15.67 8.28 36.26
N GLY A 690 -16.93 8.40 35.81
CA GLY A 690 -17.66 7.27 35.19
C GLY A 690 -18.15 6.22 36.20
N THR A 691 -18.53 6.67 37.39
CA THR A 691 -18.97 5.85 38.52
C THR A 691 -20.49 5.82 38.59
N THR A 692 -21.05 4.72 39.08
CA THR A 692 -22.49 4.52 39.32
C THR A 692 -22.76 4.15 40.75
#